data_AF-H0JR02-F1
#
_entry.id   AF-H0JR02-F1
#
_cell.length_a   1.000
_cell.length_b   1.000
_cell.length_c   1.000
_cell.angle_alpha   90.00
_cell.angle_beta   90.00
_cell.angle_gamma   90.00
#
_symmetry.space_group_name_H-M   'P 1'
#
loop_
_entity.id
_entity.type
_entity.pdbx_description
1 polymer ?
#
loop_
_entity_poly.entity_id
_entity_poly.type
_entity_poly.pdbx_seq_one_letter_code
_entity_poly.pdbx_strand_id
1 'polypeptide(L)'
;MSQDLRPDPIPGGETLPFPPVPSGSIAGRTMQESVYSPRAQHRRLPDDAPNILVVLIDDAGPGLPSAFGGEVSTPTLDRLLDEGISYNRFHTTAMCSPTRASLLTGRNHHRVGNGQIAELANDWDGYSGHIPKSSATGAEVLRHYGYTTAAFGKWHNTPAEETTAAGPFDNWPTGVGFDYFYGFLAGEASQYEPNLVRNTTVVLPPKTPVEGYHLSEDLADDAIGWLRRHKALDPSRPFFMYWASGCLHGPHHIMKPWADRYAGKFDDGWDAYRERVFERAKEKGWIPPEAELTERHPTMTAWDDIPDDEKPFQRRLMEVAAGYAEHCDVQVGRLFDELDRLGYRDNTLVFYIWGDNGSSGEGQNGTISELLAQNGIPTTTAQHIAALDELGGLDVLGSPKTDNMYHAGWAWAGSTPYKGMKLLASHLGGTRNPMVVRWPARITPERTPRTQFLHCNDLVPTFYELLGITPPRTVNGIPQDPIDGAGFARTFVDRDAPAGKLTQYFEVMGSRAIYHDGWMASAFGPRAPWLPGLPGGIRDWSPDDDTWELYNLDEDWTQNRDLAEQYPEKLAQMREMFAIEAAKNNALPIGGGLWVAAIHPEQRITTPYTSWDFTGDVTRMPEFCAPALGNKNNRVCIEVTFPERAHGVLYALGANGGGLTCFADDGYLCYEYNLFILMRTKMRSASRVAPGHHLVEVVTKYAEARPGGPLNVRMSVDGQSVGETVVPVSAPLLFTANDCLDIGTCLGSPVSLDYFDRAPFPFDGSIDRMTVEYT
;
A
#
# COMPACT_ATOMS: atom_id res chain seq x y z
N MET A 1 12.70 -40.44 -8.24
CA MET A 1 12.52 -40.61 -6.78
C MET A 1 11.52 -39.55 -6.38
N SER A 2 10.40 -39.92 -5.75
CA SER A 2 9.42 -38.93 -5.24
C SER A 2 10.14 -38.02 -4.25
N GLN A 3 10.42 -36.77 -4.64
CA GLN A 3 10.98 -35.78 -3.73
C GLN A 3 9.81 -35.07 -3.06
N ASP A 4 9.22 -35.72 -2.06
CA ASP A 4 8.33 -35.01 -1.14
C ASP A 4 9.17 -33.91 -0.47
N LEU A 5 8.84 -32.64 -0.74
CA LEU A 5 9.56 -31.49 -0.17
C LEU A 5 9.24 -31.28 1.31
N ARG A 6 8.25 -32.00 1.84
CA ARG A 6 7.75 -31.81 3.19
C ARG A 6 8.56 -32.66 4.17
N PRO A 7 9.25 -32.04 5.14
CA PRO A 7 9.90 -32.78 6.22
C PRO A 7 8.85 -33.33 7.20
N ASP A 8 9.30 -34.20 8.11
CA ASP A 8 8.47 -34.67 9.21
C ASP A 8 8.01 -33.49 10.09
N PRO A 9 6.76 -33.52 10.63
CA PRO A 9 6.28 -32.46 11.51
C PRO A 9 7.14 -32.26 12.76
N ILE A 10 7.45 -31.01 13.09
CA ILE A 10 8.22 -30.65 14.29
C ILE A 10 7.30 -30.81 15.53
N PRO A 11 7.67 -31.67 16.50
CA PRO A 11 6.81 -31.94 17.65
C PRO A 11 6.73 -30.75 18.61
N GLY A 12 5.56 -30.56 19.23
CA GLY A 12 5.32 -29.54 20.25
C GLY A 12 5.02 -28.13 19.72
N GLY A 13 4.93 -27.97 18.39
CA GLY A 13 4.62 -26.69 17.73
C GLY A 13 3.15 -26.22 17.81
N GLU A 14 2.26 -27.07 18.33
CA GLU A 14 0.82 -26.77 18.49
C GLU A 14 0.57 -25.62 19.49
N THR A 15 1.52 -25.34 20.39
CA THR A 15 1.49 -24.23 21.34
C THR A 15 2.79 -23.45 21.32
N LEU A 16 2.69 -22.15 21.01
CA LEU A 16 3.82 -21.23 20.97
C LEU A 16 3.68 -20.13 22.05
N PRO A 17 4.80 -19.65 22.64
CA PRO A 17 6.17 -20.13 22.45
C PRO A 17 6.35 -21.57 22.96
N PHE A 18 7.35 -22.27 22.42
CA PHE A 18 7.74 -23.58 22.92
C PHE A 18 8.03 -23.53 24.43
N PRO A 19 7.67 -24.58 25.20
CA PRO A 19 7.99 -24.64 26.62
C PRO A 19 9.49 -24.40 26.88
N PRO A 20 9.85 -23.60 27.89
CA PRO A 20 11.24 -23.34 28.20
C PRO A 20 11.94 -24.65 28.57
N VAL A 21 13.12 -24.86 28.00
CA VAL A 21 13.94 -26.03 28.32
C VAL A 21 14.55 -25.79 29.70
N PRO A 22 14.27 -26.64 30.70
CA PRO A 22 14.85 -26.48 32.03
C PRO A 22 16.38 -26.63 31.99
N SER A 23 17.07 -25.98 32.92
CA SER A 23 18.50 -26.21 33.10
C SER A 23 18.73 -27.64 33.56
N GLY A 24 19.72 -28.32 32.99
CA GLY A 24 20.21 -29.58 33.55
C GLY A 24 21.02 -29.38 34.83
N SER A 25 21.30 -28.13 35.21
CA SER A 25 22.07 -27.80 36.40
C SER A 25 21.29 -28.09 37.69
N ILE A 26 21.98 -28.65 38.68
CA ILE A 26 21.44 -28.94 40.01
C ILE A 26 22.27 -28.17 41.03
N ALA A 27 21.65 -27.24 41.77
CA ALA A 27 22.35 -26.45 42.78
C ALA A 27 22.35 -27.18 44.14
N GLY A 28 23.54 -27.38 44.70
CA GLY A 28 23.76 -27.81 46.10
C GLY A 28 23.98 -26.62 47.04
N ARG A 29 24.30 -26.86 48.32
CA ARG A 29 24.56 -25.77 49.29
C ARG A 29 25.86 -25.03 48.97
N THR A 30 26.80 -25.71 48.32
CA THR A 30 28.10 -25.16 47.87
C THR A 30 28.30 -25.42 46.38
N MET A 31 29.29 -24.75 45.76
CA MET A 31 29.66 -25.01 44.37
C MET A 31 30.16 -26.44 44.16
N GLN A 32 30.82 -27.02 45.17
CA GLN A 32 31.31 -28.40 45.16
C GLN A 32 30.18 -29.43 45.24
N GLU A 33 29.02 -29.04 45.79
CA GLU A 33 27.81 -29.85 45.83
C GLU A 33 26.89 -29.61 44.62
N SER A 34 27.23 -28.66 43.75
CA SER A 34 26.43 -28.30 42.59
C SER A 34 26.93 -29.01 41.33
N VAL A 35 26.01 -29.41 40.46
CA VAL A 35 26.30 -29.88 39.11
C VAL A 35 25.93 -28.78 38.13
N TYR A 36 26.92 -28.23 37.45
CA TYR A 36 26.67 -27.30 36.35
C TYR A 36 26.48 -28.09 35.05
N SER A 37 25.28 -27.99 34.49
CA SER A 37 24.95 -28.50 33.17
C SER A 37 24.13 -27.42 32.46
N PRO A 38 24.76 -26.61 31.58
CA PRO A 38 24.09 -25.52 30.91
C PRO A 38 22.95 -26.05 30.03
N ARG A 39 21.96 -25.19 29.77
CA ARG A 39 20.83 -25.53 28.91
C ARG A 39 21.33 -25.85 27.50
N ALA A 40 20.92 -26.99 26.96
CA ALA A 40 21.13 -27.28 25.55
C ALA A 40 20.27 -26.32 24.71
N GLN A 41 20.90 -25.65 23.74
CA GLN A 41 20.14 -24.93 22.71
C GLN A 41 19.58 -25.95 21.72
N HIS A 42 18.25 -26.03 21.64
CA HIS A 42 17.59 -26.90 20.67
C HIS A 42 17.23 -26.09 19.42
N ARG A 43 17.94 -26.34 18.32
CA ARG A 43 17.46 -25.94 16.99
C ARG A 43 16.21 -26.74 16.68
N ARG A 44 15.13 -26.04 16.33
CA ARG A 44 13.83 -26.65 16.00
C ARG A 44 13.73 -27.00 14.53
N LEU A 45 14.26 -26.12 13.69
CA LEU A 45 14.28 -26.26 12.25
C LEU A 45 15.42 -27.19 11.80
N PRO A 46 15.26 -27.86 10.65
CA PRO A 46 16.36 -28.55 9.98
C PRO A 46 17.55 -27.62 9.73
N ASP A 47 18.77 -28.16 9.71
CA ASP A 47 19.98 -27.37 9.43
C ASP A 47 19.99 -26.75 8.02
N ASP A 48 19.19 -27.31 7.09
CA ASP A 48 19.02 -26.83 5.72
C ASP A 48 17.72 -26.02 5.51
N ALA A 49 17.07 -25.56 6.58
CA ALA A 49 15.90 -24.68 6.47
C ALA A 49 16.20 -23.46 5.59
N PRO A 50 15.37 -23.17 4.56
CA PRO A 50 15.64 -22.08 3.63
C PRO A 50 15.46 -20.72 4.30
N ASN A 51 16.20 -19.72 3.82
CA ASN A 51 15.77 -18.34 3.99
C ASN A 51 14.49 -18.12 3.15
N ILE A 52 13.64 -17.19 3.56
CA ILE A 52 12.42 -16.83 2.84
C ILE A 52 12.50 -15.35 2.47
N LEU A 53 12.30 -15.02 1.21
CA LEU A 53 12.15 -13.65 0.73
C LEU A 53 10.82 -13.52 -0.03
N VAL A 54 9.98 -12.62 0.41
CA VAL A 54 8.77 -12.20 -0.33
C VAL A 54 8.99 -10.78 -0.82
N VAL A 55 8.96 -10.59 -2.14
CA VAL A 55 8.95 -9.30 -2.83
C VAL A 55 7.52 -9.02 -3.28
N LEU A 56 6.99 -7.85 -2.94
CA LEU A 56 5.64 -7.42 -3.30
C LEU A 56 5.66 -6.02 -3.95
N ILE A 57 5.14 -5.92 -5.17
CA ILE A 57 4.94 -4.64 -5.87
C ILE A 57 3.48 -4.17 -5.65
N ASP A 58 3.28 -2.86 -5.51
CA ASP A 58 1.99 -2.24 -5.18
C ASP A 58 1.22 -1.93 -6.48
N ASP A 59 -0.10 -2.15 -6.54
CA ASP A 59 -0.95 -1.70 -7.66
C ASP A 59 -0.43 -2.05 -9.09
N ALA A 60 0.21 -3.21 -9.26
CA ALA A 60 0.95 -3.54 -10.47
C ALA A 60 0.25 -4.63 -11.29
N GLY A 61 -0.33 -4.27 -12.44
CA GLY A 61 -1.00 -5.21 -13.33
C GLY A 61 -0.05 -6.02 -14.24
N PRO A 62 -0.47 -7.22 -14.70
CA PRO A 62 0.32 -8.15 -15.52
C PRO A 62 0.67 -7.65 -16.93
N GLY A 63 -0.09 -6.69 -17.46
CA GLY A 63 0.10 -6.12 -18.79
C GLY A 63 1.22 -5.08 -18.87
N LEU A 64 1.87 -4.74 -17.76
CA LEU A 64 2.99 -3.78 -17.74
C LEU A 64 4.33 -4.46 -18.08
N PRO A 65 4.76 -5.54 -17.38
CA PRO A 65 6.10 -6.08 -17.51
C PRO A 65 6.38 -6.71 -18.86
N SER A 66 7.57 -6.44 -19.41
CA SER A 66 8.10 -7.10 -20.59
C SER A 66 8.15 -8.61 -20.40
N ALA A 67 8.41 -9.07 -19.17
CA ALA A 67 8.44 -10.48 -18.79
C ALA A 67 7.17 -11.26 -19.20
N PHE A 68 6.00 -10.62 -19.15
CA PHE A 68 4.70 -11.28 -19.33
C PHE A 68 3.94 -10.86 -20.61
N GLY A 69 4.54 -10.01 -21.45
CA GLY A 69 3.95 -9.55 -22.72
C GLY A 69 3.90 -8.03 -22.85
N GLY A 70 4.01 -7.30 -21.74
CA GLY A 70 4.05 -5.85 -21.70
C GLY A 70 5.27 -5.21 -22.38
N GLU A 71 5.39 -3.89 -22.22
CA GLU A 71 6.47 -3.11 -22.82
C GLU A 71 7.33 -2.33 -21.81
N VAL A 72 7.01 -2.45 -20.51
CA VAL A 72 7.81 -1.93 -19.39
C VAL A 72 8.95 -2.89 -19.10
N SER A 73 10.20 -2.43 -19.20
CA SER A 73 11.38 -3.26 -18.97
C SER A 73 11.43 -3.74 -17.51
N THR A 74 11.52 -5.05 -17.28
CA THR A 74 11.64 -5.64 -15.94
C THR A 74 12.75 -6.70 -15.93
N PRO A 75 14.03 -6.29 -16.01
CA PRO A 75 15.16 -7.20 -16.14
C PRO A 75 15.30 -8.19 -14.98
N THR A 76 14.89 -7.82 -13.77
CA THR A 76 14.93 -8.73 -12.61
C THR A 76 13.88 -9.82 -12.75
N LEU A 77 12.65 -9.50 -13.13
CA LEU A 77 11.64 -10.51 -13.45
C LEU A 77 12.06 -11.43 -14.60
N ASP A 78 12.62 -10.86 -15.69
CA ASP A 78 13.11 -11.64 -16.82
C ASP A 78 14.19 -12.65 -16.38
N ARG A 79 15.13 -12.22 -15.51
CA ARG A 79 16.12 -13.12 -14.89
C ARG A 79 15.46 -14.19 -14.03
N LEU A 80 14.49 -13.84 -13.17
CA LEU A 80 13.87 -14.81 -12.27
C LEU A 80 13.06 -15.87 -13.01
N LEU A 81 12.47 -15.54 -14.16
CA LEU A 81 11.84 -16.51 -15.04
C LEU A 81 12.82 -17.56 -15.59
N ASP A 82 14.10 -17.23 -15.71
CA ASP A 82 15.15 -18.16 -16.13
C ASP A 82 15.74 -18.97 -14.95
N GLU A 83 15.51 -18.52 -13.72
CA GLU A 83 16.06 -19.10 -12.50
C GLU A 83 15.04 -19.86 -11.64
N GLY A 84 13.76 -19.81 -12.01
CA GLY A 84 12.66 -20.31 -11.19
C GLY A 84 11.49 -20.85 -12.01
N ILE A 85 10.33 -20.84 -11.38
CA ILE A 85 9.03 -21.23 -11.94
C ILE A 85 8.07 -20.06 -11.76
N SER A 86 7.01 -19.98 -12.55
CA SER A 86 6.02 -18.90 -12.47
C SER A 86 4.60 -19.44 -12.40
N TYR A 87 3.67 -18.60 -11.92
CA TYR A 87 2.25 -18.89 -11.80
C TYR A 87 1.45 -17.77 -12.47
N ASN A 88 0.61 -18.13 -13.43
CA ASN A 88 -0.23 -17.18 -14.17
C ASN A 88 -1.70 -17.17 -13.69
N ARG A 89 -2.03 -17.96 -12.66
CA ARG A 89 -3.33 -18.00 -11.97
C ARG A 89 -3.17 -17.81 -10.45
N PHE A 90 -2.21 -16.96 -10.05
CA PHE A 90 -2.10 -16.48 -8.67
C PHE A 90 -3.01 -15.27 -8.46
N HIS A 91 -3.74 -15.25 -7.35
CA HIS A 91 -4.70 -14.20 -7.05
C HIS A 91 -4.40 -13.52 -5.71
N THR A 92 -4.67 -12.24 -5.66
CA THR A 92 -4.72 -11.42 -4.46
C THR A 92 -6.18 -11.13 -4.13
N THR A 93 -6.43 -10.23 -3.18
CA THR A 93 -7.75 -9.61 -3.05
C THR A 93 -7.95 -8.63 -4.23
N ALA A 94 -8.60 -7.48 -4.05
CA ALA A 94 -8.54 -6.40 -5.05
C ALA A 94 -8.07 -5.07 -4.43
N MET A 95 -7.37 -5.13 -3.31
CA MET A 95 -6.94 -3.96 -2.54
C MET A 95 -5.71 -4.29 -1.67
N CYS A 96 -4.88 -3.29 -1.42
CA CYS A 96 -3.56 -3.43 -0.80
C CYS A 96 -3.58 -3.94 0.66
N SER A 97 -4.14 -3.21 1.63
CA SER A 97 -4.18 -3.65 3.05
C SER A 97 -4.83 -5.02 3.23
N PRO A 98 -5.97 -5.32 2.57
CA PRO A 98 -6.58 -6.65 2.59
C PRO A 98 -5.63 -7.76 2.08
N THR A 99 -4.94 -7.54 0.96
CA THR A 99 -3.96 -8.52 0.44
C THR A 99 -2.81 -8.74 1.40
N ARG A 100 -2.24 -7.67 1.98
CA ARG A 100 -1.08 -7.74 2.87
C ARG A 100 -1.42 -8.50 4.16
N ALA A 101 -2.56 -8.21 4.77
CA ALA A 101 -3.05 -8.95 5.93
C ALA A 101 -3.30 -10.43 5.61
N SER A 102 -3.93 -10.71 4.47
CA SER A 102 -4.23 -12.08 4.03
C SER A 102 -2.95 -12.90 3.75
N LEU A 103 -1.99 -12.28 3.06
CA LEU A 103 -0.69 -12.88 2.75
C LEU A 103 0.11 -13.20 4.00
N LEU A 104 0.18 -12.27 4.96
CA LEU A 104 1.00 -12.43 6.17
C LEU A 104 0.39 -13.37 7.20
N THR A 105 -0.92 -13.63 7.16
CA THR A 105 -1.62 -14.48 8.14
C THR A 105 -2.03 -15.84 7.60
N GLY A 106 -2.06 -16.02 6.27
CA GLY A 106 -2.59 -17.23 5.64
C GLY A 106 -4.12 -17.37 5.75
N ARG A 107 -4.82 -16.27 6.05
CA ARG A 107 -6.27 -16.23 6.30
C ARG A 107 -6.95 -15.26 5.36
N ASN A 108 -8.27 -15.39 5.20
CA ASN A 108 -9.04 -14.42 4.42
C ASN A 108 -9.06 -13.06 5.11
N HIS A 109 -8.98 -12.00 4.31
CA HIS A 109 -8.78 -10.65 4.82
C HIS A 109 -9.90 -10.14 5.74
N HIS A 110 -11.16 -10.56 5.52
CA HIS A 110 -12.25 -10.25 6.44
C HIS A 110 -12.16 -11.01 7.78
N ARG A 111 -11.69 -12.26 7.79
CA ARG A 111 -11.50 -13.02 9.04
C ARG A 111 -10.55 -12.29 10.00
N VAL A 112 -9.59 -11.56 9.44
CA VAL A 112 -8.57 -10.82 10.18
C VAL A 112 -8.88 -9.32 10.31
N GLY A 113 -10.11 -8.89 10.04
CA GLY A 113 -10.54 -7.49 10.25
C GLY A 113 -10.11 -6.50 9.16
N ASN A 114 -9.49 -6.96 8.08
CA ASN A 114 -9.00 -6.13 6.97
C ASN A 114 -9.85 -6.30 5.70
N GLY A 115 -11.17 -6.12 5.81
CA GLY A 115 -12.10 -6.00 4.69
C GLY A 115 -11.97 -4.70 3.87
N GLN A 116 -11.29 -3.71 4.45
CA GLN A 116 -11.05 -2.37 3.91
C GLN A 116 -9.68 -1.86 4.39
N ILE A 117 -9.17 -0.77 3.81
CA ILE A 117 -7.99 -0.05 4.30
C ILE A 117 -8.22 0.47 5.73
N ALA A 118 -7.13 0.60 6.51
CA ALA A 118 -7.19 0.95 7.93
C ALA A 118 -7.74 2.36 8.16
N GLU A 119 -7.52 3.27 7.21
CA GLU A 119 -7.98 4.65 7.18
C GLU A 119 -9.52 4.77 7.08
N LEU A 120 -10.17 3.72 6.58
CA LEU A 120 -11.63 3.62 6.39
C LEU A 120 -12.24 2.46 7.19
N ALA A 121 -11.52 1.97 8.20
CA ALA A 121 -12.00 0.94 9.10
C ALA A 121 -13.25 1.38 9.87
N ASN A 122 -14.05 0.39 10.30
CA ASN A 122 -15.32 0.58 10.99
C ASN A 122 -15.66 -0.62 11.87
N ASP A 123 -16.77 -0.53 12.61
CA ASP A 123 -17.14 -1.48 13.66
C ASP A 123 -17.81 -2.78 13.16
N TRP A 124 -17.86 -3.03 11.85
CA TRP A 124 -18.24 -4.37 11.37
C TRP A 124 -17.08 -5.36 11.61
N ASP A 125 -17.38 -6.57 12.08
CA ASP A 125 -16.38 -7.57 12.52
C ASP A 125 -15.23 -7.76 11.51
N GLY A 126 -15.56 -7.81 10.21
CA GLY A 126 -14.57 -8.01 9.14
C GLY A 126 -13.82 -6.77 8.67
N TYR A 127 -14.09 -5.58 9.23
CA TYR A 127 -13.66 -4.28 8.71
C TYR A 127 -13.03 -3.38 9.79
N SER A 128 -12.64 -3.94 10.94
CA SER A 128 -12.09 -3.21 12.08
C SER A 128 -10.74 -2.54 11.83
N GLY A 129 -10.01 -2.90 10.78
CA GLY A 129 -8.65 -2.42 10.52
C GLY A 129 -7.59 -3.01 11.45
N HIS A 130 -7.97 -3.93 12.34
CA HIS A 130 -7.10 -4.53 13.35
C HIS A 130 -6.92 -6.03 13.11
N ILE A 131 -5.68 -6.47 12.90
CA ILE A 131 -5.36 -7.91 12.84
C ILE A 131 -5.48 -8.49 14.27
N PRO A 132 -6.45 -9.38 14.54
CA PRO A 132 -6.64 -9.91 15.88
C PRO A 132 -5.48 -10.83 16.26
N LYS A 133 -5.15 -10.88 17.56
CA LYS A 133 -4.10 -11.79 18.07
C LYS A 133 -4.45 -13.29 17.96
N SER A 134 -5.70 -13.62 17.62
CA SER A 134 -6.12 -14.97 17.18
C SER A 134 -5.63 -15.33 15.78
N SER A 135 -5.07 -14.37 15.04
CA SER A 135 -4.55 -14.54 13.68
C SER A 135 -3.07 -14.16 13.62
N ALA A 136 -2.25 -14.87 14.41
CA ALA A 136 -0.80 -14.67 14.41
C ALA A 136 -0.24 -14.75 12.97
N THR A 137 0.69 -13.84 12.67
CA THR A 137 1.33 -13.77 11.36
C THR A 137 2.30 -14.94 11.17
N GLY A 138 2.59 -15.28 9.92
CA GLY A 138 3.67 -16.21 9.59
C GLY A 138 5.01 -15.74 10.14
N ALA A 139 5.27 -14.43 10.22
CA ALA A 139 6.48 -13.88 10.83
C ALA A 139 6.57 -14.23 12.31
N GLU A 140 5.49 -14.02 13.07
CA GLU A 140 5.43 -14.33 14.51
C GLU A 140 5.65 -15.82 14.77
N VAL A 141 5.02 -16.68 13.98
CA VAL A 141 5.22 -18.13 14.07
C VAL A 141 6.66 -18.51 13.72
N LEU A 142 7.19 -18.07 12.58
CA LEU A 142 8.57 -18.37 12.14
C LEU A 142 9.61 -17.93 13.17
N ARG A 143 9.39 -16.78 13.83
CA ARG A 143 10.25 -16.27 14.91
C ARG A 143 10.36 -17.26 16.06
N HIS A 144 9.25 -17.88 16.48
CA HIS A 144 9.28 -18.92 17.53
C HIS A 144 10.05 -20.19 17.12
N TYR A 145 10.20 -20.45 15.82
CA TYR A 145 11.00 -21.54 15.28
C TYR A 145 12.48 -21.18 15.05
N GLY A 146 12.86 -19.91 15.25
CA GLY A 146 14.26 -19.46 15.23
C GLY A 146 14.65 -18.61 14.03
N TYR A 147 13.71 -18.24 13.15
CA TYR A 147 13.96 -17.26 12.10
C TYR A 147 14.32 -15.89 12.68
N THR A 148 15.18 -15.15 11.99
CA THR A 148 15.23 -13.68 12.14
C THR A 148 14.25 -13.08 11.13
N THR A 149 13.39 -12.16 11.55
CA THR A 149 12.33 -11.62 10.69
C THR A 149 12.55 -10.12 10.42
N ALA A 150 12.45 -9.70 9.16
CA ALA A 150 12.59 -8.29 8.78
C ALA A 150 11.57 -7.90 7.70
N ALA A 151 11.01 -6.69 7.83
CA ALA A 151 10.10 -6.09 6.85
C ALA A 151 10.64 -4.75 6.34
N PHE A 152 10.44 -4.47 5.05
CA PHE A 152 10.89 -3.25 4.38
C PHE A 152 9.79 -2.67 3.50
N GLY A 153 9.64 -1.34 3.53
CA GLY A 153 8.72 -0.58 2.69
C GLY A 153 7.31 -0.42 3.26
N LYS A 154 6.29 -0.57 2.42
CA LYS A 154 4.89 -0.30 2.77
C LYS A 154 4.34 -1.36 3.71
N TRP A 155 3.85 -0.94 4.88
CA TRP A 155 3.17 -1.82 5.83
C TRP A 155 1.66 -1.88 5.60
N HIS A 156 0.95 -0.77 5.80
CA HIS A 156 -0.47 -0.59 5.52
C HIS A 156 -1.46 -1.48 6.33
N ASN A 157 -1.03 -2.06 7.45
CA ASN A 157 -1.91 -2.83 8.35
C ASN A 157 -1.82 -2.37 9.82
N THR A 158 -1.24 -1.20 10.08
CA THR A 158 -1.33 -0.56 11.40
C THR A 158 -2.61 0.28 11.44
N PRO A 159 -3.45 0.15 12.48
CA PRO A 159 -4.62 1.02 12.67
C PRO A 159 -4.22 2.50 12.57
N ALA A 160 -5.02 3.30 11.86
CA ALA A 160 -4.64 4.67 11.51
C ALA A 160 -4.33 5.53 12.74
N GLU A 161 -5.10 5.35 13.81
CA GLU A 161 -4.98 5.99 15.12
C GLU A 161 -3.74 5.54 15.93
N GLU A 162 -3.12 4.42 15.57
CA GLU A 162 -1.93 3.88 16.24
C GLU A 162 -0.63 4.19 15.47
N THR A 163 -0.69 4.95 14.37
CA THR A 163 0.51 5.27 13.56
C THR A 163 1.44 6.33 14.17
N THR A 164 1.16 6.79 15.40
CA THR A 164 1.95 7.82 16.07
C THR A 164 3.20 7.29 16.76
N ALA A 165 4.21 8.15 16.93
CA ALA A 165 5.42 7.81 17.69
C ALA A 165 5.20 7.63 19.20
N ALA A 166 3.98 7.87 19.72
CA ALA A 166 3.65 7.68 21.14
C ALA A 166 3.34 6.21 21.49
N GLY A 167 3.07 5.36 20.50
CA GLY A 167 2.55 4.02 20.70
C GLY A 167 1.03 3.99 21.00
N PRO A 168 0.45 2.81 21.29
CA PRO A 168 1.12 1.51 21.45
C PRO A 168 1.74 0.98 20.15
N PHE A 169 2.72 0.08 20.28
CA PHE A 169 3.44 -0.52 19.14
C PHE A 169 3.01 -1.97 18.86
N ASP A 170 1.91 -2.43 19.47
CA ASP A 170 1.47 -3.82 19.42
C ASP A 170 0.93 -4.23 18.03
N ASN A 171 0.46 -3.26 17.23
CA ASN A 171 -0.01 -3.44 15.85
C ASN A 171 0.97 -2.87 14.80
N TRP A 172 2.16 -2.48 15.22
CA TRP A 172 3.25 -2.13 14.31
C TRP A 172 3.93 -3.40 13.81
N PRO A 173 4.70 -3.35 12.70
CA PRO A 173 5.45 -4.51 12.21
C PRO A 173 6.22 -5.26 13.30
N THR A 174 6.84 -4.52 14.23
CA THR A 174 7.61 -5.09 15.35
C THR A 174 6.76 -5.71 16.45
N GLY A 175 5.49 -5.33 16.56
CA GLY A 175 4.50 -5.90 17.48
C GLY A 175 3.77 -7.13 16.94
N VAL A 176 3.93 -7.43 15.64
CA VAL A 176 3.25 -8.55 14.96
C VAL A 176 4.21 -9.53 14.30
N GLY A 177 5.44 -9.62 14.80
CA GLY A 177 6.36 -10.73 14.50
C GLY A 177 7.65 -10.38 13.78
N PHE A 178 7.86 -9.13 13.35
CA PHE A 178 9.12 -8.70 12.73
C PHE A 178 10.14 -8.21 13.77
N ASP A 179 11.35 -8.76 13.78
CA ASP A 179 12.44 -8.26 14.65
C ASP A 179 12.99 -6.90 14.16
N TYR A 180 12.79 -6.58 12.88
CA TYR A 180 13.25 -5.34 12.24
C TYR A 180 12.22 -4.79 11.24
N PHE A 181 12.04 -3.48 11.23
CA PHE A 181 11.26 -2.78 10.21
C PHE A 181 11.95 -1.51 9.73
N TYR A 182 11.90 -1.27 8.41
CA TYR A 182 12.25 0.02 7.81
C TYR A 182 11.33 0.36 6.64
N GLY A 183 10.53 1.42 6.75
CA GLY A 183 9.57 1.77 5.72
C GLY A 183 8.54 2.77 6.21
N PHE A 184 7.33 2.73 5.66
CA PHE A 184 6.24 3.63 6.02
C PHE A 184 4.97 2.85 6.40
N LEU A 185 4.19 3.41 7.32
CA LEU A 185 3.01 2.73 7.88
C LEU A 185 1.73 2.94 7.06
N ALA A 186 1.63 4.09 6.39
CA ALA A 186 0.47 4.52 5.61
C ALA A 186 0.24 3.70 4.32
N GLY A 187 -0.92 3.91 3.69
CA GLY A 187 -1.28 3.32 2.41
C GLY A 187 -0.52 3.82 1.19
N GLU A 188 0.10 4.98 1.25
CA GLU A 188 0.82 5.60 0.13
C GLU A 188 1.98 6.43 0.69
N ALA A 189 2.89 6.89 -0.17
CA ALA A 189 3.99 7.77 0.24
C ALA A 189 4.57 8.54 -0.94
N SER A 190 5.04 9.77 -0.70
CA SER A 190 5.98 10.40 -1.62
C SER A 190 7.24 9.54 -1.73
N GLN A 191 7.69 9.28 -2.97
CA GLN A 191 8.94 8.56 -3.21
C GLN A 191 10.19 9.43 -3.02
N TYR A 192 9.99 10.72 -2.77
CA TYR A 192 11.03 11.72 -2.59
C TYR A 192 11.09 12.24 -1.15
N GLU A 193 9.95 12.38 -0.47
CA GLU A 193 9.87 12.90 0.89
C GLU A 193 9.01 12.02 1.84
N PRO A 194 9.22 10.70 1.93
CA PRO A 194 8.37 9.81 2.73
C PRO A 194 8.48 10.08 4.24
N ASN A 195 7.40 9.79 4.97
CA ASN A 195 7.41 9.63 6.42
C ASN A 195 7.85 8.21 6.79
N LEU A 196 9.12 8.07 7.19
CA LEU A 196 9.74 6.77 7.44
C LEU A 196 9.81 6.44 8.92
N VAL A 197 9.73 5.14 9.19
CA VAL A 197 9.87 4.54 10.51
C VAL A 197 10.95 3.46 10.44
N ARG A 198 11.85 3.48 11.42
CA ARG A 198 12.77 2.39 11.72
C ARG A 198 12.37 1.76 13.04
N ASN A 199 11.90 0.52 13.00
CA ASN A 199 11.29 -0.19 14.13
C ASN A 199 10.10 0.62 14.69
N THR A 200 10.30 1.33 15.81
CA THR A 200 9.29 2.15 16.48
C THR A 200 9.67 3.63 16.52
N THR A 201 10.66 4.05 15.71
CA THR A 201 11.20 5.41 15.71
C THR A 201 11.01 6.03 14.33
N VAL A 202 10.38 7.21 14.29
CA VAL A 202 10.30 8.03 13.07
C VAL A 202 11.69 8.50 12.68
N VAL A 203 12.04 8.39 11.40
CA VAL A 203 13.35 8.75 10.85
C VAL A 203 13.17 9.54 9.56
N LEU A 204 14.15 10.41 9.28
CA LEU A 204 14.18 11.15 8.02
C LEU A 204 14.86 10.33 6.92
N PRO A 205 14.50 10.56 5.65
CA PRO A 205 15.28 10.08 4.51
C PRO A 205 16.76 10.45 4.65
N PRO A 206 17.69 9.56 4.27
CA PRO A 206 19.14 9.82 4.38
C PRO A 206 19.66 10.90 3.41
N LYS A 207 18.86 11.32 2.43
CA LYS A 207 19.17 12.31 1.41
C LYS A 207 17.90 13.08 1.04
N THR A 208 18.08 14.28 0.50
CA THR A 208 17.02 15.07 -0.13
C THR A 208 16.80 14.66 -1.60
N PRO A 209 15.68 15.05 -2.22
CA PRO A 209 15.44 14.79 -3.64
C PRO A 209 16.50 15.43 -4.56
N VAL A 210 17.00 16.62 -4.20
CA VAL A 210 18.07 17.33 -4.92
C VAL A 210 19.41 16.57 -4.86
N GLU A 211 19.65 15.85 -3.76
CA GLU A 211 20.81 14.96 -3.60
C GLU A 211 20.62 13.59 -4.28
N GLY A 212 19.51 13.41 -5.02
CA GLY A 212 19.18 12.19 -5.74
C GLY A 212 18.55 11.11 -4.88
N TYR A 213 17.83 11.46 -3.81
CA TYR A 213 17.05 10.50 -3.04
C TYR A 213 15.90 9.91 -3.86
N HIS A 214 15.69 8.60 -3.70
CA HIS A 214 14.47 7.93 -4.12
C HIS A 214 14.19 6.75 -3.19
N LEU A 215 12.94 6.58 -2.76
CA LEU A 215 12.57 5.60 -1.73
C LEU A 215 12.92 4.15 -2.12
N SER A 216 12.72 3.74 -3.37
CA SER A 216 13.07 2.37 -3.80
C SER A 216 14.57 2.07 -3.66
N GLU A 217 15.46 3.05 -3.85
CA GLU A 217 16.91 2.88 -3.66
C GLU A 217 17.25 2.74 -2.17
N ASP A 218 16.62 3.56 -1.33
CA ASP A 218 16.82 3.54 0.12
C ASP A 218 16.32 2.24 0.76
N LEU A 219 15.13 1.76 0.36
CA LEU A 219 14.61 0.46 0.80
C LEU A 219 15.53 -0.70 0.40
N ALA A 220 16.11 -0.66 -0.80
CA ALA A 220 17.09 -1.66 -1.22
C ALA A 220 18.40 -1.55 -0.44
N ASP A 221 18.91 -0.34 -0.22
CA ASP A 221 20.15 -0.08 0.54
C ASP A 221 20.03 -0.56 1.99
N ASP A 222 18.92 -0.26 2.67
CA ASP A 222 18.71 -0.69 4.06
C ASP A 222 18.55 -2.22 4.16
N ALA A 223 17.82 -2.84 3.24
CA ALA A 223 17.67 -4.30 3.17
C ALA A 223 19.01 -5.02 2.90
N ILE A 224 19.81 -4.49 1.97
CA ILE A 224 21.17 -4.98 1.69
C ILE A 224 22.07 -4.82 2.94
N GLY A 225 22.00 -3.67 3.61
CA GLY A 225 22.72 -3.41 4.86
C GLY A 225 22.28 -4.35 5.99
N TRP A 226 21.00 -4.69 6.06
CA TRP A 226 20.46 -5.67 7.00
C TRP A 226 20.95 -7.08 6.69
N LEU A 227 20.93 -7.53 5.42
CA LEU A 227 21.46 -8.85 5.03
C LEU A 227 22.94 -9.02 5.39
N ARG A 228 23.75 -7.98 5.16
CA ARG A 228 25.18 -7.97 5.53
C ARG A 228 25.36 -8.14 7.03
N ARG A 229 24.56 -7.44 7.84
CA ARG A 229 24.58 -7.56 9.31
C ARG A 229 24.11 -8.93 9.77
N HIS A 230 23.03 -9.47 9.19
CA HIS A 230 22.56 -10.84 9.48
C HIS A 230 23.66 -11.87 9.22
N LYS A 231 24.30 -11.81 8.03
CA LYS A 231 25.45 -12.68 7.71
C LYS A 231 26.61 -12.54 8.68
N ALA A 232 26.90 -11.34 9.16
CA ALA A 232 28.04 -11.10 10.04
C ALA A 232 27.77 -11.53 11.50
N LEU A 233 26.54 -11.35 11.98
CA LEU A 233 26.20 -11.49 13.40
C LEU A 233 25.60 -12.86 13.73
N ASP A 234 24.77 -13.42 12.84
CA ASP A 234 24.16 -14.73 13.06
C ASP A 234 23.91 -15.48 11.74
N PRO A 235 24.98 -15.86 11.01
CA PRO A 235 24.88 -16.54 9.72
C PRO A 235 24.24 -17.94 9.81
N SER A 236 24.03 -18.46 11.01
CA SER A 236 23.48 -19.79 11.25
C SER A 236 21.97 -19.82 11.35
N ARG A 237 21.32 -18.67 11.58
CA ARG A 237 19.87 -18.55 11.59
C ARG A 237 19.35 -18.27 10.19
N PRO A 238 18.28 -18.94 9.74
CA PRO A 238 17.59 -18.53 8.54
C PRO A 238 16.87 -17.20 8.77
N PHE A 239 16.61 -16.44 7.71
CA PHE A 239 15.83 -15.21 7.76
C PHE A 239 14.52 -15.31 6.98
N PHE A 240 13.52 -14.55 7.42
CA PHE A 240 12.32 -14.22 6.65
C PHE A 240 12.34 -12.71 6.38
N MET A 241 12.44 -12.34 5.12
CA MET A 241 12.42 -10.97 4.64
C MET A 241 11.13 -10.72 3.86
N TYR A 242 10.36 -9.71 4.28
CA TYR A 242 9.23 -9.17 3.54
C TYR A 242 9.63 -7.81 2.97
N TRP A 243 9.83 -7.71 1.66
CA TRP A 243 10.20 -6.48 0.97
C TRP A 243 9.03 -6.03 0.10
N ALA A 244 8.29 -5.03 0.55
CA ALA A 244 7.08 -4.57 -0.11
C ALA A 244 7.21 -3.10 -0.51
N SER A 245 7.36 -2.83 -1.80
CA SER A 245 7.48 -1.45 -2.30
C SER A 245 6.14 -0.71 -2.23
N GLY A 246 6.20 0.62 -2.35
CA GLY A 246 5.07 1.45 -2.77
C GLY A 246 5.10 1.74 -4.27
N CYS A 247 5.78 0.90 -5.07
CA CYS A 247 5.95 1.13 -6.50
C CYS A 247 4.68 0.86 -7.27
N LEU A 248 4.34 1.76 -8.21
CA LEU A 248 3.13 1.82 -9.03
C LEU A 248 1.83 2.24 -8.31
N HIS A 249 1.83 2.36 -6.98
CA HIS A 249 0.85 3.20 -6.28
C HIS A 249 1.08 4.67 -6.61
N GLY A 250 0.04 5.50 -6.54
CA GLY A 250 0.24 6.93 -6.54
C GLY A 250 0.99 7.40 -5.26
N PRO A 251 1.67 8.54 -5.33
CA PRO A 251 1.97 9.29 -6.54
C PRO A 251 3.06 8.60 -7.38
N HIS A 252 2.90 8.62 -8.71
CA HIS A 252 3.87 8.07 -9.66
C HIS A 252 5.06 9.01 -9.77
N HIS A 253 6.09 8.73 -8.99
CA HIS A 253 7.33 9.52 -8.91
C HIS A 253 8.50 8.75 -9.46
N ILE A 254 9.21 9.36 -10.41
CA ILE A 254 10.50 8.88 -10.88
C ILE A 254 11.30 9.99 -11.54
N MET A 255 12.62 9.94 -11.39
CA MET A 255 13.53 10.88 -12.02
C MET A 255 13.35 10.87 -13.53
N LYS A 256 13.30 12.06 -14.14
CA LYS A 256 13.08 12.29 -15.58
C LYS A 256 13.82 11.31 -16.52
N PRO A 257 15.12 10.99 -16.32
CA PRO A 257 15.83 10.07 -17.21
C PRO A 257 15.28 8.64 -17.27
N TRP A 258 14.51 8.19 -16.28
CA TRP A 258 13.81 6.89 -16.33
C TRP A 258 12.51 7.00 -17.11
N ALA A 259 11.70 8.02 -16.85
CA ALA A 259 10.48 8.28 -17.61
C ALA A 259 10.77 8.48 -19.11
N ASP A 260 11.82 9.24 -19.43
CA ASP A 260 12.21 9.55 -20.82
C ASP A 260 12.63 8.31 -21.65
N ARG A 261 12.95 7.17 -21.01
CA ARG A 261 13.20 5.90 -21.73
C ARG A 261 11.96 5.37 -22.45
N TYR A 262 10.79 5.83 -22.02
CA TYR A 262 9.50 5.40 -22.52
C TYR A 262 8.88 6.40 -23.50
N ALA A 263 9.59 7.49 -23.82
CA ALA A 263 9.14 8.49 -24.78
C ALA A 263 8.65 7.85 -26.09
N GLY A 264 7.38 8.08 -26.41
CA GLY A 264 6.75 7.59 -27.64
C GLY A 264 6.26 6.14 -27.62
N LYS A 265 6.52 5.36 -26.57
CA LYS A 265 6.04 3.96 -26.48
C LYS A 265 4.52 3.82 -26.36
N PHE A 266 3.88 4.88 -25.89
CA PHE A 266 2.46 4.92 -25.55
C PHE A 266 1.65 5.84 -26.46
N ASP A 267 2.21 6.23 -27.62
CA ASP A 267 1.65 7.25 -28.52
C ASP A 267 0.29 6.89 -29.13
N ASP A 268 0.05 5.59 -29.28
CA ASP A 268 -1.18 5.04 -29.85
C ASP A 268 -2.25 4.70 -28.80
N GLY A 269 -1.98 4.97 -27.52
CA GLY A 269 -2.97 4.90 -26.46
C GLY A 269 -3.24 3.52 -25.88
N TRP A 270 -4.10 3.48 -24.85
CA TRP A 270 -4.35 2.27 -24.06
C TRP A 270 -5.09 1.18 -24.83
N ASP A 271 -6.00 1.51 -25.75
CA ASP A 271 -6.73 0.50 -26.55
C ASP A 271 -5.76 -0.29 -27.44
N ALA A 272 -4.91 0.40 -28.22
CA ALA A 272 -3.89 -0.22 -29.07
C ALA A 272 -2.81 -0.95 -28.24
N TYR A 273 -2.42 -0.40 -27.08
CA TYR A 273 -1.48 -1.07 -26.19
C TYR A 273 -2.01 -2.43 -25.71
N ARG A 274 -3.29 -2.53 -25.36
CA ARG A 274 -3.90 -3.80 -24.93
C ARG A 274 -3.80 -4.88 -26.00
N GLU A 275 -4.08 -4.53 -27.26
CA GLU A 275 -3.98 -5.48 -28.38
C GLU A 275 -2.55 -5.98 -28.54
N ARG A 276 -1.55 -5.08 -28.51
CA ARG A 276 -0.13 -5.46 -28.61
C ARG A 276 0.30 -6.36 -27.46
N VAL A 277 -0.04 -5.99 -26.23
CA VAL A 277 0.34 -6.76 -25.04
C VAL A 277 -0.31 -8.13 -25.02
N PHE A 278 -1.57 -8.22 -25.44
CA PHE A 278 -2.28 -9.49 -25.54
C PHE A 278 -1.59 -10.47 -26.52
N GLU A 279 -1.29 -10.01 -27.73
CA GLU A 279 -0.60 -10.84 -28.72
C GLU A 279 0.80 -11.24 -28.25
N ARG A 280 1.56 -10.30 -27.67
CA ARG A 280 2.90 -10.59 -27.10
C ARG A 280 2.84 -11.57 -25.93
N ALA A 281 1.81 -11.50 -25.09
CA ALA A 281 1.61 -12.44 -24.00
C ALA A 281 1.33 -13.86 -24.50
N LYS A 282 0.61 -14.00 -25.62
CA LYS A 282 0.44 -15.29 -26.32
C LYS A 282 1.74 -15.78 -26.92
N GLU A 283 2.48 -14.91 -27.62
CA GLU A 283 3.78 -15.25 -28.23
C GLU A 283 4.79 -15.75 -27.19
N LYS A 284 4.76 -15.16 -25.98
CA LYS A 284 5.60 -15.58 -24.85
C LYS A 284 5.11 -16.86 -24.15
N GLY A 285 3.90 -17.34 -24.46
CA GLY A 285 3.28 -18.46 -23.76
C GLY A 285 2.90 -18.14 -22.31
N TRP A 286 2.79 -16.85 -21.96
CA TRP A 286 2.33 -16.44 -20.63
C TRP A 286 0.82 -16.72 -20.46
N ILE A 287 0.05 -16.44 -21.51
CA ILE A 287 -1.38 -16.75 -21.58
C ILE A 287 -1.65 -17.83 -22.64
N PRO A 288 -2.75 -18.60 -22.51
CA PRO A 288 -3.07 -19.64 -23.48
C PRO A 288 -3.35 -19.09 -24.89
N PRO A 289 -3.03 -19.84 -25.96
CA PRO A 289 -3.26 -19.39 -27.34
C PRO A 289 -4.75 -19.14 -27.66
N GLU A 290 -5.64 -19.90 -27.01
CA GLU A 290 -7.09 -19.78 -27.11
C GLU A 290 -7.70 -18.65 -26.28
N ALA A 291 -6.91 -17.96 -25.45
CA ALA A 291 -7.39 -16.81 -24.69
C ALA A 291 -8.03 -15.76 -25.62
N GLU A 292 -9.02 -15.04 -25.11
CA GLU A 292 -9.71 -13.96 -25.83
C GLU A 292 -9.52 -12.63 -25.09
N LEU A 293 -9.24 -11.56 -25.84
CA LEU A 293 -9.09 -10.25 -25.23
C LEU A 293 -10.46 -9.76 -24.79
N THR A 294 -10.59 -9.40 -23.51
CA THR A 294 -11.87 -8.90 -22.99
C THR A 294 -12.17 -7.50 -23.51
N GLU A 295 -13.45 -7.22 -23.74
CA GLU A 295 -13.91 -5.90 -24.18
C GLU A 295 -13.73 -4.81 -23.12
N ARG A 296 -13.65 -3.56 -23.58
CA ARG A 296 -13.68 -2.38 -22.71
C ARG A 296 -15.07 -2.22 -22.11
N HIS A 297 -15.14 -1.87 -20.83
CA HIS A 297 -16.44 -1.54 -20.24
C HIS A 297 -17.06 -0.30 -20.93
N PRO A 298 -18.36 -0.29 -21.28
CA PRO A 298 -18.96 0.79 -22.07
C PRO A 298 -18.86 2.19 -21.47
N THR A 299 -18.71 2.30 -20.15
CA THR A 299 -18.58 3.59 -19.43
C THR A 299 -17.15 4.10 -19.29
N MET A 300 -16.15 3.33 -19.72
CA MET A 300 -14.75 3.75 -19.68
C MET A 300 -14.39 4.49 -20.96
N THR A 301 -13.67 5.60 -20.89
CA THR A 301 -13.32 6.41 -22.07
C THR A 301 -12.37 5.67 -23.02
N ALA A 302 -12.62 5.74 -24.34
CA ALA A 302 -11.70 5.24 -25.35
C ALA A 302 -10.54 6.23 -25.59
N TRP A 303 -9.38 5.76 -26.04
CA TRP A 303 -8.27 6.64 -26.38
C TRP A 303 -8.61 7.65 -27.48
N ASP A 304 -9.36 7.21 -28.49
CA ASP A 304 -9.77 8.06 -29.62
C ASP A 304 -10.76 9.16 -29.20
N ASP A 305 -11.42 9.00 -28.05
CA ASP A 305 -12.33 10.01 -27.48
C ASP A 305 -11.60 11.07 -26.65
N ILE A 306 -10.29 10.90 -26.37
CA ILE A 306 -9.47 11.88 -25.66
C ILE A 306 -9.16 13.06 -26.59
N PRO A 307 -9.40 14.32 -26.15
CA PRO A 307 -9.01 15.50 -26.91
C PRO A 307 -7.52 15.51 -27.25
N ASP A 308 -7.16 15.91 -28.46
CA ASP A 308 -5.77 15.85 -28.95
C ASP A 308 -4.79 16.68 -28.13
N ASP A 309 -5.25 17.79 -27.52
CA ASP A 309 -4.48 18.64 -26.62
C ASP A 309 -4.27 18.02 -25.22
N GLU A 310 -5.09 17.03 -24.84
CA GLU A 310 -4.94 16.28 -23.59
C GLU A 310 -4.07 15.03 -23.74
N LYS A 311 -3.95 14.45 -24.95
CA LYS A 311 -3.14 13.25 -25.20
C LYS A 311 -1.67 13.35 -24.73
N PRO A 312 -0.94 14.47 -24.89
CA PRO A 312 0.42 14.61 -24.36
C PRO A 312 0.50 14.41 -22.83
N PHE A 313 -0.48 14.94 -22.09
CA PHE A 313 -0.56 14.76 -20.64
C PHE A 313 -0.78 13.29 -20.28
N GLN A 314 -1.73 12.61 -20.95
CA GLN A 314 -2.03 11.21 -20.68
C GLN A 314 -0.88 10.25 -20.99
N ARG A 315 -0.12 10.52 -22.07
CA ARG A 315 1.07 9.74 -22.41
C ARG A 315 2.17 9.92 -21.38
N ARG A 316 2.43 11.17 -20.98
CA ARG A 316 3.51 11.47 -20.04
C ARG A 316 3.28 10.83 -18.68
N LEU A 317 2.04 10.79 -18.19
CA LEU A 317 1.70 10.08 -16.95
C LEU A 317 2.06 8.59 -17.04
N MET A 318 1.80 7.94 -18.17
CA MET A 318 2.14 6.52 -18.37
C MET A 318 3.65 6.29 -18.50
N GLU A 319 4.37 7.18 -19.18
CA GLU A 319 5.85 7.13 -19.25
C GLU A 319 6.50 7.21 -17.88
N VAL A 320 5.98 8.09 -17.01
CA VAL A 320 6.43 8.22 -15.61
C VAL A 320 6.18 6.93 -14.83
N ALA A 321 4.98 6.35 -14.93
CA ALA A 321 4.66 5.08 -14.27
C ALA A 321 5.55 3.92 -14.77
N ALA A 322 5.79 3.84 -16.09
CA ALA A 322 6.66 2.83 -16.68
C ALA A 322 8.12 2.97 -16.22
N GLY A 323 8.64 4.19 -16.19
CA GLY A 323 9.98 4.49 -15.65
C GLY A 323 10.10 4.12 -14.17
N TYR A 324 9.06 4.39 -13.39
CA TYR A 324 9.01 4.05 -11.96
C TYR A 324 9.04 2.52 -11.74
N ALA A 325 8.24 1.78 -12.49
CA ALA A 325 8.21 0.32 -12.44
C ALA A 325 9.55 -0.33 -12.79
N GLU A 326 10.20 0.11 -13.88
CA GLU A 326 11.53 -0.39 -14.26
C GLU A 326 12.56 -0.07 -13.17
N HIS A 327 12.56 1.16 -12.64
CA HIS A 327 13.51 1.55 -11.60
C HIS A 327 13.37 0.69 -10.34
N CYS A 328 12.14 0.43 -9.89
CA CYS A 328 11.90 -0.43 -8.73
C CYS A 328 12.35 -1.87 -8.99
N ASP A 329 12.02 -2.46 -10.15
CA ASP A 329 12.48 -3.81 -10.53
C ASP A 329 14.02 -3.91 -10.52
N VAL A 330 14.73 -2.87 -10.98
CA VAL A 330 16.19 -2.78 -10.89
C VAL A 330 16.68 -2.75 -9.43
N GLN A 331 15.97 -2.06 -8.52
CA GLN A 331 16.34 -2.05 -7.10
C GLN A 331 16.14 -3.41 -6.44
N VAL A 332 15.09 -4.15 -6.81
CA VAL A 332 14.93 -5.55 -6.36
C VAL A 332 16.08 -6.40 -6.91
N GLY A 333 16.54 -6.15 -8.14
CA GLY A 333 17.70 -6.81 -8.73
C GLY A 333 18.94 -6.73 -7.86
N ARG A 334 19.22 -5.55 -7.28
CA ARG A 334 20.35 -5.32 -6.36
C ARG A 334 20.25 -6.16 -5.09
N LEU A 335 19.03 -6.38 -4.56
CA LEU A 335 18.79 -7.23 -3.40
C LEU A 335 19.17 -8.68 -3.71
N PHE A 336 18.76 -9.19 -4.87
CA PHE A 336 19.13 -10.53 -5.33
C PHE A 336 20.63 -10.67 -5.58
N ASP A 337 21.27 -9.67 -6.16
CA ASP A 337 22.72 -9.68 -6.39
C ASP A 337 23.49 -9.75 -5.06
N GLU A 338 22.97 -9.08 -4.02
CA GLU A 338 23.54 -9.18 -2.68
C GLU A 338 23.30 -10.56 -2.04
N LEU A 339 22.12 -11.17 -2.21
CA LEU A 339 21.88 -12.56 -1.78
C LEU A 339 22.89 -13.52 -2.40
N ASP A 340 23.16 -13.33 -3.69
CA ASP A 340 24.14 -14.12 -4.43
C ASP A 340 25.56 -13.88 -3.89
N ARG A 341 25.95 -12.61 -3.70
CA ARG A 341 27.26 -12.22 -3.14
C ARG A 341 27.50 -12.77 -1.73
N LEU A 342 26.46 -12.85 -0.90
CA LEU A 342 26.54 -13.36 0.48
C LEU A 342 26.46 -14.90 0.55
N GLY A 343 26.28 -15.58 -0.59
CA GLY A 343 26.15 -17.03 -0.68
C GLY A 343 24.82 -17.56 -0.15
N TYR A 344 23.75 -16.76 -0.17
CA TYR A 344 22.40 -17.18 0.21
C TYR A 344 21.56 -17.66 -0.97
N ARG A 345 22.01 -17.43 -2.21
CA ARG A 345 21.34 -17.78 -3.46
C ARG A 345 20.62 -19.12 -3.43
N ASP A 346 21.38 -20.19 -3.21
CA ASP A 346 20.90 -21.55 -3.47
C ASP A 346 19.80 -21.97 -2.50
N ASN A 347 19.91 -21.55 -1.23
CA ASN A 347 18.96 -21.91 -0.17
C ASN A 347 18.12 -20.71 0.33
N THR A 348 17.67 -19.87 -0.60
CA THR A 348 16.64 -18.86 -0.35
C THR A 348 15.43 -19.15 -1.22
N LEU A 349 14.29 -19.39 -0.59
CA LEU A 349 12.98 -19.47 -1.23
C LEU A 349 12.46 -18.05 -1.46
N VAL A 350 12.35 -17.68 -2.73
CA VAL A 350 11.91 -16.35 -3.17
C VAL A 350 10.50 -16.45 -3.74
N PHE A 351 9.63 -15.52 -3.35
CA PHE A 351 8.38 -15.21 -4.04
C PHE A 351 8.46 -13.76 -4.53
N TYR A 352 8.46 -13.55 -5.85
CA TYR A 352 8.28 -12.23 -6.45
C TYR A 352 6.85 -12.13 -6.95
N ILE A 353 6.05 -11.28 -6.30
CA ILE A 353 4.65 -11.02 -6.64
C ILE A 353 4.55 -9.65 -7.31
N TRP A 354 4.12 -9.65 -8.57
CA TRP A 354 3.90 -8.42 -9.34
C TRP A 354 2.47 -7.94 -9.13
N GLY A 355 2.25 -7.18 -8.05
CA GLY A 355 0.95 -6.62 -7.69
C GLY A 355 0.36 -7.25 -6.43
N ASP A 356 0.08 -6.43 -5.42
CA ASP A 356 -0.79 -6.80 -4.29
C ASP A 356 -2.29 -6.67 -4.62
N ASN A 357 -2.58 -6.11 -5.79
CA ASN A 357 -3.86 -6.03 -6.46
C ASN A 357 -3.59 -5.69 -7.95
N GLY A 358 -4.63 -5.56 -8.78
CA GLY A 358 -4.46 -5.15 -10.18
C GLY A 358 -3.97 -3.71 -10.35
N SER A 359 -3.78 -3.24 -11.59
CA SER A 359 -3.41 -1.84 -11.82
C SER A 359 -4.43 -0.86 -11.21
N SER A 360 -3.97 0.20 -10.55
CA SER A 360 -4.89 1.17 -9.93
C SER A 360 -5.47 2.18 -10.90
N GLY A 361 -6.80 2.33 -10.93
CA GLY A 361 -7.51 3.33 -11.73
C GLY A 361 -7.83 4.64 -11.00
N GLU A 362 -7.22 4.90 -9.83
CA GLU A 362 -7.57 6.03 -8.95
C GLU A 362 -7.27 7.40 -9.57
N GLY A 363 -6.36 7.46 -10.55
CA GLY A 363 -6.13 8.67 -11.34
C GLY A 363 -7.30 9.05 -12.24
N GLN A 364 -8.31 8.19 -12.43
CA GLN A 364 -9.55 8.44 -13.18
C GLN A 364 -9.27 8.97 -14.59
N ASN A 365 -9.35 10.29 -14.79
CA ASN A 365 -9.07 10.97 -16.06
C ASN A 365 -7.58 11.35 -16.23
N GLY A 366 -6.69 10.85 -15.36
CA GLY A 366 -5.32 11.33 -15.21
C GLY A 366 -5.28 12.57 -14.31
N THR A 367 -4.34 12.61 -13.36
CA THR A 367 -4.28 13.67 -12.35
C THR A 367 -2.85 14.09 -12.01
N ILE A 368 -2.70 15.33 -11.51
CA ILE A 368 -1.47 15.85 -10.92
C ILE A 368 -1.41 15.67 -9.39
N SER A 369 -2.51 15.24 -8.78
CA SER A 369 -2.63 14.90 -7.34
C SER A 369 -3.72 13.84 -7.16
N GLU A 370 -3.37 12.63 -6.73
CA GLU A 370 -4.32 11.52 -6.58
C GLU A 370 -5.39 11.78 -5.51
N LEU A 371 -5.05 12.57 -4.48
CA LEU A 371 -5.96 12.84 -3.37
C LEU A 371 -7.17 13.68 -3.75
N LEU A 372 -7.19 14.30 -4.93
CA LEU A 372 -8.38 14.92 -5.50
C LEU A 372 -9.52 13.91 -5.67
N ALA A 373 -9.21 12.72 -6.20
CA ALA A 373 -10.20 11.67 -6.43
C ALA A 373 -10.69 11.08 -5.10
N GLN A 374 -9.78 10.82 -4.17
CA GLN A 374 -10.13 10.32 -2.83
C GLN A 374 -11.03 11.32 -2.07
N ASN A 375 -10.76 12.63 -2.21
CA ASN A 375 -11.58 13.69 -1.62
C ASN A 375 -12.88 13.98 -2.37
N GLY A 376 -13.14 13.32 -3.51
CA GLY A 376 -14.34 13.55 -4.32
C GLY A 376 -14.43 14.96 -4.91
N ILE A 377 -13.29 15.62 -5.16
CA ILE A 377 -13.25 16.96 -5.73
C ILE A 377 -13.35 16.84 -7.25
N PRO A 378 -14.39 17.40 -7.89
CA PRO A 378 -14.54 17.32 -9.33
C PRO A 378 -13.55 18.24 -10.04
N THR A 379 -12.79 17.68 -10.99
CA THR A 379 -11.79 18.40 -11.78
C THR A 379 -11.86 18.00 -13.25
N THR A 380 -11.26 18.82 -14.13
CA THR A 380 -11.10 18.52 -15.56
C THR A 380 -9.63 18.42 -15.93
N THR A 381 -9.28 17.62 -16.94
CA THR A 381 -7.90 17.52 -17.45
C THR A 381 -7.32 18.88 -17.81
N ALA A 382 -8.11 19.77 -18.41
CA ALA A 382 -7.68 21.13 -18.73
C ALA A 382 -7.25 21.95 -17.49
N GLN A 383 -7.94 21.78 -16.34
CA GLN A 383 -7.51 22.41 -15.08
C GLN A 383 -6.17 21.83 -14.59
N HIS A 384 -5.99 20.52 -14.72
CA HIS A 384 -4.73 19.86 -14.38
C HIS A 384 -3.57 20.39 -15.23
N ILE A 385 -3.75 20.48 -16.55
CA ILE A 385 -2.75 21.00 -17.49
C ILE A 385 -2.42 22.46 -17.16
N ALA A 386 -3.43 23.31 -16.93
CA ALA A 386 -3.22 24.72 -16.61
C ALA A 386 -2.39 24.90 -15.31
N ALA A 387 -2.73 24.16 -14.25
CA ALA A 387 -1.96 24.20 -13.00
C ALA A 387 -0.54 23.64 -13.18
N LEU A 388 -0.38 22.62 -14.02
CA LEU A 388 0.92 22.03 -14.33
C LEU A 388 1.82 23.01 -15.10
N ASP A 389 1.28 23.76 -16.05
CA ASP A 389 2.02 24.77 -16.83
C ASP A 389 2.63 25.86 -15.94
N GLU A 390 1.96 26.22 -14.84
CA GLU A 390 2.51 27.14 -13.82
C GLU A 390 3.71 26.56 -13.06
N LEU A 391 3.85 25.23 -13.01
CA LEU A 391 4.92 24.53 -12.29
C LEU A 391 6.12 24.17 -13.18
N GLY A 392 5.94 24.22 -14.51
CA GLY A 392 6.95 23.82 -15.50
C GLY A 392 6.45 22.88 -16.60
N GLY A 393 5.13 22.65 -16.69
CA GLY A 393 4.50 21.84 -17.73
C GLY A 393 4.76 20.33 -17.58
N LEU A 394 4.63 19.58 -18.67
CA LEU A 394 4.73 18.12 -18.67
C LEU A 394 6.03 17.56 -18.06
N ASP A 395 7.13 18.33 -18.11
CA ASP A 395 8.43 17.92 -17.58
C ASP A 395 8.46 17.78 -16.05
N VAL A 396 7.51 18.39 -15.33
CA VAL A 396 7.45 18.26 -13.86
C VAL A 396 6.66 17.04 -13.39
N LEU A 397 5.95 16.33 -14.27
CA LEU A 397 5.31 15.06 -13.91
C LEU A 397 6.36 14.04 -13.50
N GLY A 398 6.13 13.37 -12.37
CA GLY A 398 7.06 12.43 -11.76
C GLY A 398 8.11 13.06 -10.85
N SER A 399 8.09 14.39 -10.68
CA SER A 399 8.98 15.11 -9.77
C SER A 399 8.32 15.33 -8.39
N PRO A 400 9.06 15.79 -7.37
CA PRO A 400 8.49 16.12 -6.05
C PRO A 400 7.46 17.28 -6.07
N LYS A 401 7.21 17.91 -7.23
CA LYS A 401 6.28 19.04 -7.37
C LYS A 401 4.83 18.63 -7.68
N THR A 402 4.60 17.36 -7.94
CA THR A 402 3.28 16.81 -8.26
C THR A 402 3.04 15.58 -7.42
N ASP A 403 1.81 15.12 -7.28
CA ASP A 403 1.46 13.79 -6.76
C ASP A 403 0.66 13.03 -7.84
N ASN A 404 1.25 12.93 -9.03
CA ASN A 404 0.52 12.57 -10.25
C ASN A 404 0.19 11.07 -10.35
N MET A 405 -0.87 10.74 -11.09
CA MET A 405 -1.26 9.37 -11.39
C MET A 405 -1.88 9.28 -12.79
N TYR A 406 -1.60 8.18 -13.50
CA TYR A 406 -2.12 7.97 -14.85
C TYR A 406 -3.66 7.83 -14.92
N HIS A 407 -4.20 7.93 -16.13
CA HIS A 407 -5.61 7.66 -16.42
C HIS A 407 -6.02 6.21 -16.15
N ALA A 408 -7.25 5.97 -15.71
CA ALA A 408 -7.82 4.63 -15.54
C ALA A 408 -7.82 3.76 -16.82
N GLY A 409 -7.74 4.33 -18.02
CA GLY A 409 -7.55 3.58 -19.26
C GLY A 409 -6.19 2.87 -19.29
N TRP A 410 -5.14 3.51 -18.77
CA TRP A 410 -3.84 2.88 -18.54
C TRP A 410 -3.88 1.83 -17.45
N ALA A 411 -4.72 2.00 -16.41
CA ALA A 411 -4.95 0.94 -15.43
C ALA A 411 -5.56 -0.30 -16.08
N TRP A 412 -6.61 -0.13 -16.87
CA TRP A 412 -7.22 -1.22 -17.63
C TRP A 412 -6.20 -1.86 -18.57
N ALA A 413 -5.39 -1.07 -19.28
CA ALA A 413 -4.34 -1.59 -20.14
C ALA A 413 -3.24 -2.36 -19.37
N GLY A 414 -2.87 -1.89 -18.19
CA GLY A 414 -1.99 -2.61 -17.25
C GLY A 414 -2.58 -3.92 -16.74
N SER A 415 -3.91 -4.06 -16.71
CA SER A 415 -4.60 -5.31 -16.33
C SER A 415 -4.87 -6.27 -17.50
N THR A 416 -4.26 -6.06 -18.68
CA THR A 416 -4.40 -6.96 -19.85
C THR A 416 -4.09 -8.42 -19.49
N PRO A 417 -4.93 -9.39 -19.90
CA PRO A 417 -6.06 -9.28 -20.83
C PRO A 417 -7.43 -9.13 -20.17
N TYR A 418 -7.50 -8.87 -18.88
CA TYR A 418 -8.71 -9.06 -18.10
C TYR A 418 -9.68 -7.87 -18.13
N LYS A 419 -10.92 -8.14 -17.71
CA LYS A 419 -11.90 -7.14 -17.27
C LYS A 419 -11.49 -6.58 -15.91
N GLY A 420 -11.83 -5.30 -15.70
CA GLY A 420 -11.63 -4.65 -14.40
C GLY A 420 -10.18 -4.27 -14.09
N MET A 421 -9.96 -3.85 -12.85
CA MET A 421 -8.73 -3.27 -12.30
C MET A 421 -8.83 -3.29 -10.76
N LYS A 422 -7.87 -2.69 -10.03
CA LYS A 422 -7.97 -2.50 -8.56
C LYS A 422 -9.38 -2.07 -8.12
N LEU A 423 -9.79 -2.52 -6.94
CA LEU A 423 -11.12 -2.39 -6.31
C LEU A 423 -12.23 -3.30 -6.88
N LEU A 424 -12.04 -3.95 -8.03
CA LEU A 424 -13.01 -4.90 -8.59
C LEU A 424 -12.64 -6.34 -8.22
N ALA A 425 -13.10 -6.79 -7.05
CA ALA A 425 -12.91 -8.16 -6.58
C ALA A 425 -13.69 -9.21 -7.39
N SER A 426 -14.68 -8.76 -8.15
CA SER A 426 -15.47 -9.57 -9.06
C SER A 426 -14.71 -10.03 -10.30
N HIS A 427 -13.65 -9.31 -10.70
CA HIS A 427 -13.00 -9.53 -11.98
C HIS A 427 -11.49 -9.75 -11.86
N LEU A 428 -10.94 -10.57 -12.77
CA LEU A 428 -9.54 -10.97 -12.74
C LEU A 428 -8.57 -9.79 -12.91
N GLY A 429 -8.97 -8.69 -13.53
CA GLY A 429 -8.13 -7.50 -13.66
C GLY A 429 -7.86 -6.79 -12.33
N GLY A 430 -8.65 -7.06 -11.29
CA GLY A 430 -8.42 -6.59 -9.93
C GLY A 430 -7.70 -7.59 -9.03
N THR A 431 -7.77 -8.89 -9.35
CA THR A 431 -7.35 -9.96 -8.44
C THR A 431 -6.21 -10.83 -8.96
N ARG A 432 -6.01 -11.02 -10.26
CA ARG A 432 -5.02 -11.96 -10.81
C ARG A 432 -3.70 -11.28 -11.12
N ASN A 433 -2.64 -11.76 -10.49
CA ASN A 433 -1.30 -11.19 -10.60
C ASN A 433 -0.23 -12.26 -10.90
N PRO A 434 0.83 -11.90 -11.65
CA PRO A 434 1.97 -12.79 -11.85
C PRO A 434 2.73 -13.05 -10.53
N MET A 435 3.13 -14.30 -10.33
CA MET A 435 4.06 -14.68 -9.27
C MET A 435 5.20 -15.53 -9.83
N VAL A 436 6.43 -15.21 -9.46
CA VAL A 436 7.63 -16.01 -9.78
C VAL A 436 8.20 -16.58 -8.47
N VAL A 437 8.52 -17.86 -8.47
CA VAL A 437 9.11 -18.57 -7.33
C VAL A 437 10.48 -19.12 -7.70
N ARG A 438 11.50 -18.84 -6.88
CA ARG A 438 12.89 -19.24 -7.13
C ARG A 438 13.50 -19.85 -5.88
N TRP A 439 14.01 -21.08 -5.99
CA TRP A 439 14.74 -21.78 -4.93
C TRP A 439 15.70 -22.79 -5.55
N PRO A 440 16.91 -22.37 -5.99
CA PRO A 440 17.77 -23.19 -6.84
C PRO A 440 18.15 -24.56 -6.25
N ALA A 441 18.21 -24.69 -4.92
CA ALA A 441 18.50 -25.97 -4.26
C ALA A 441 17.39 -27.03 -4.45
N ARG A 442 16.14 -26.63 -4.75
CA ARG A 442 14.97 -27.54 -4.78
C ARG A 442 14.12 -27.42 -6.04
N ILE A 443 14.18 -26.30 -6.76
CA ILE A 443 13.40 -26.01 -7.95
C ILE A 443 14.28 -26.13 -9.19
N THR A 444 13.83 -26.93 -10.15
CA THR A 444 14.38 -26.89 -11.51
C THR A 444 13.68 -25.78 -12.29
N PRO A 445 14.42 -24.80 -12.85
CA PRO A 445 13.82 -23.69 -13.57
C PRO A 445 13.03 -24.13 -14.80
N GLU A 446 11.89 -23.47 -15.04
CA GLU A 446 11.05 -23.69 -16.22
C GLU A 446 10.27 -22.41 -16.55
N ARG A 447 10.38 -21.93 -17.81
CA ARG A 447 9.70 -20.70 -18.23
C ARG A 447 8.20 -20.85 -18.43
N THR A 448 7.72 -22.05 -18.74
CA THR A 448 6.29 -22.28 -18.97
C THR A 448 5.54 -22.05 -17.66
N PRO A 449 4.55 -21.13 -17.59
CA PRO A 449 3.88 -20.79 -16.34
C PRO A 449 2.97 -21.92 -15.85
N ARG A 450 2.98 -22.17 -14.55
CA ARG A 450 2.08 -23.11 -13.88
C ARG A 450 0.68 -22.52 -13.77
N THR A 451 -0.33 -23.37 -13.90
CA THR A 451 -1.73 -22.98 -14.12
C THR A 451 -2.66 -23.26 -12.94
N GLN A 452 -2.11 -23.64 -11.78
CA GLN A 452 -2.92 -23.84 -10.59
C GLN A 452 -3.54 -22.53 -10.12
N PHE A 453 -4.80 -22.60 -9.68
CA PHE A 453 -5.44 -21.50 -8.97
C PHE A 453 -4.84 -21.36 -7.57
N LEU A 454 -4.19 -20.23 -7.33
CA LEU A 454 -3.61 -19.88 -6.03
C LEU A 454 -4.19 -18.56 -5.55
N HIS A 455 -4.15 -18.33 -4.23
CA HIS A 455 -4.47 -17.06 -3.60
C HIS A 455 -3.35 -16.64 -2.63
N CYS A 456 -3.23 -15.35 -2.31
CA CYS A 456 -2.13 -14.84 -1.49
C CYS A 456 -2.09 -15.45 -0.07
N ASN A 457 -3.24 -15.89 0.47
CA ASN A 457 -3.32 -16.62 1.74
C ASN A 457 -2.66 -18.01 1.70
N ASP A 458 -2.22 -18.51 0.55
CA ASP A 458 -1.56 -19.82 0.41
C ASP A 458 -0.06 -19.80 0.76
N LEU A 459 0.54 -18.62 0.90
CA LEU A 459 1.98 -18.49 1.17
C LEU A 459 2.35 -19.03 2.55
N VAL A 460 1.66 -18.60 3.60
CA VAL A 460 1.93 -19.04 4.99
C VAL A 460 1.80 -20.56 5.16
N PRO A 461 0.70 -21.24 4.74
CA PRO A 461 0.65 -22.70 4.81
C PRO A 461 1.72 -23.37 3.96
N THR A 462 2.14 -22.78 2.84
CA THR A 462 3.27 -23.29 2.04
C THR A 462 4.59 -23.20 2.82
N PHE A 463 4.84 -22.12 3.56
CA PHE A 463 6.02 -22.03 4.44
C PHE A 463 5.98 -23.13 5.50
N TYR A 464 4.80 -23.35 6.10
CA TYR A 464 4.63 -24.35 7.13
C TYR A 464 4.86 -25.77 6.60
N GLU A 465 4.33 -26.09 5.42
CA GLU A 465 4.56 -27.38 4.75
C GLU A 465 6.05 -27.64 4.48
N LEU A 466 6.78 -26.65 3.99
CA LEU A 466 8.20 -26.77 3.66
C LEU A 466 9.11 -26.88 4.89
N LEU A 467 8.65 -26.39 6.03
CA LEU A 467 9.40 -26.38 7.29
C LEU A 467 8.96 -27.46 8.28
N GLY A 468 7.92 -28.23 7.96
CA GLY A 468 7.34 -29.22 8.88
C GLY A 468 6.64 -28.57 10.08
N ILE A 469 6.15 -27.35 9.92
CA ILE A 469 5.42 -26.63 10.96
C ILE A 469 3.96 -27.06 10.91
N THR A 470 3.43 -27.58 12.02
CA THR A 470 1.99 -27.69 12.18
C THR A 470 1.43 -26.31 12.53
N PRO A 471 0.38 -25.81 11.84
CA PRO A 471 -0.27 -24.55 12.23
C PRO A 471 -0.60 -24.55 13.73
N PRO A 472 -0.13 -23.56 14.50
CA PRO A 472 -0.29 -23.57 15.95
C PRO A 472 -1.77 -23.38 16.33
N ARG A 473 -2.23 -24.11 17.36
CA ARG A 473 -3.56 -23.90 17.96
C ARG A 473 -3.57 -22.73 18.94
N THR A 474 -2.43 -22.43 19.55
CA THR A 474 -2.29 -21.31 20.47
C THR A 474 -0.97 -20.59 20.24
N VAL A 475 -0.99 -19.26 20.17
CA VAL A 475 0.21 -18.40 20.13
C VAL A 475 0.08 -17.39 21.26
N ASN A 476 1.11 -17.27 22.09
CA ASN A 476 1.14 -16.36 23.24
C ASN A 476 -0.08 -16.52 24.17
N GLY A 477 -0.56 -17.75 24.34
CA GLY A 477 -1.73 -18.08 25.16
C GLY A 477 -3.09 -17.82 24.51
N ILE A 478 -3.13 -17.34 23.26
CA ILE A 478 -4.35 -16.98 22.54
C ILE A 478 -4.70 -18.08 21.53
N PRO A 479 -5.91 -18.64 21.58
CA PRO A 479 -6.39 -19.59 20.57
C PRO A 479 -6.34 -18.98 19.18
N GLN A 480 -5.89 -19.77 18.21
CA GLN A 480 -5.70 -19.31 16.84
C GLN A 480 -6.87 -19.71 15.94
N ASP A 481 -7.24 -18.79 15.05
CA ASP A 481 -8.20 -19.04 13.99
C ASP A 481 -7.63 -20.06 12.98
N PRO A 482 -8.48 -20.87 12.32
CA PRO A 482 -8.02 -21.76 11.25
C PRO A 482 -7.29 -21.00 10.14
N ILE A 483 -6.34 -21.66 9.49
CA ILE A 483 -5.74 -21.18 8.24
C ILE A 483 -6.76 -21.41 7.11
N ASP A 484 -7.01 -20.38 6.30
CA ASP A 484 -7.94 -20.47 5.15
C ASP A 484 -7.21 -20.82 3.84
N GLY A 485 -5.91 -20.53 3.77
CA GLY A 485 -5.05 -20.92 2.66
C GLY A 485 -4.76 -22.43 2.60
N ALA A 486 -4.29 -22.89 1.46
CA ALA A 486 -3.81 -24.24 1.23
C ALA A 486 -2.36 -24.20 0.73
N GLY A 487 -1.49 -25.03 1.31
CA GLY A 487 -0.12 -25.10 0.86
C GLY A 487 -0.01 -25.72 -0.53
N PHE A 488 0.88 -25.17 -1.36
CA PHE A 488 1.07 -25.59 -2.75
C PHE A 488 2.50 -26.03 -3.05
N ALA A 489 3.30 -26.36 -2.01
CA ALA A 489 4.71 -26.71 -2.13
C ALA A 489 4.99 -27.86 -3.12
N ARG A 490 4.05 -28.82 -3.24
CA ARG A 490 4.18 -29.92 -4.21
C ARG A 490 4.29 -29.42 -5.65
N THR A 491 3.62 -28.30 -5.94
CA THR A 491 3.67 -27.64 -7.24
C THR A 491 5.02 -26.95 -7.50
N PHE A 492 6.05 -27.14 -6.69
CA PHE A 492 7.40 -26.65 -6.98
C PHE A 492 8.22 -27.65 -7.79
N VAL A 493 8.02 -28.94 -7.53
CA VAL A 493 8.76 -30.06 -8.17
C VAL A 493 7.89 -30.88 -9.12
N ASP A 494 6.57 -30.77 -9.00
CA ASP A 494 5.61 -31.45 -9.87
C ASP A 494 4.67 -30.41 -10.48
N ARG A 495 4.77 -30.21 -11.80
CA ARG A 495 3.97 -29.23 -12.54
C ARG A 495 2.50 -29.52 -12.51
N ASP A 496 2.13 -30.79 -12.45
CA ASP A 496 0.75 -31.26 -12.59
C ASP A 496 0.12 -31.59 -11.23
N ALA A 497 0.85 -31.38 -10.13
CA ALA A 497 0.31 -31.53 -8.80
C ALA A 497 -0.84 -30.55 -8.54
N PRO A 498 -1.89 -30.97 -7.80
CA PRO A 498 -2.93 -30.06 -7.36
C PRO A 498 -2.39 -29.07 -6.32
N ALA A 499 -2.84 -27.81 -6.37
CA ALA A 499 -2.45 -26.75 -5.41
C ALA A 499 -3.22 -26.76 -4.08
N GLY A 500 -4.13 -27.73 -3.87
CA GLY A 500 -4.86 -27.89 -2.62
C GLY A 500 -6.06 -26.95 -2.42
N LYS A 501 -6.06 -25.75 -3.01
CA LYS A 501 -7.19 -24.81 -2.93
C LYS A 501 -8.30 -25.17 -3.93
N LEU A 502 -9.51 -25.38 -3.41
CA LEU A 502 -10.70 -25.68 -4.22
C LEU A 502 -11.71 -24.53 -4.26
N THR A 503 -11.78 -23.73 -3.20
CA THR A 503 -12.75 -22.63 -3.05
C THR A 503 -12.05 -21.37 -2.55
N GLN A 504 -12.39 -20.21 -3.12
CA GLN A 504 -11.94 -18.90 -2.63
C GLN A 504 -12.99 -17.85 -2.95
N TYR A 505 -13.45 -17.12 -1.94
CA TYR A 505 -14.31 -15.95 -2.14
C TYR A 505 -13.46 -14.68 -2.25
N PHE A 506 -14.06 -13.65 -2.85
CA PHE A 506 -13.51 -12.32 -3.04
C PHE A 506 -14.60 -11.30 -2.72
N GLU A 507 -14.28 -10.25 -1.94
CA GLU A 507 -15.17 -9.11 -1.72
C GLU A 507 -14.32 -7.87 -1.43
N VAL A 508 -14.62 -6.77 -2.12
CA VAL A 508 -14.10 -5.44 -1.82
C VAL A 508 -15.21 -4.44 -2.17
N MET A 509 -15.68 -3.69 -1.17
CA MET A 509 -16.63 -2.58 -1.36
C MET A 509 -17.89 -2.97 -2.17
N GLY A 510 -18.44 -4.17 -1.92
CA GLY A 510 -19.62 -4.71 -2.58
C GLY A 510 -19.34 -5.47 -3.88
N SER A 511 -18.22 -5.17 -4.57
CA SER A 511 -17.74 -5.98 -5.69
C SER A 511 -17.30 -7.33 -5.17
N ARG A 512 -17.77 -8.44 -5.74
CA ARG A 512 -17.56 -9.76 -5.15
C ARG A 512 -17.57 -10.90 -6.15
N ALA A 513 -16.90 -11.99 -5.77
CA ALA A 513 -16.91 -13.23 -6.52
C ALA A 513 -16.66 -14.45 -5.64
N ILE A 514 -16.90 -15.62 -6.20
CA ILE A 514 -16.55 -16.91 -5.63
C ILE A 514 -15.97 -17.81 -6.72
N TYR A 515 -14.78 -18.32 -6.48
CA TYR A 515 -14.18 -19.41 -7.26
C TYR A 515 -14.47 -20.74 -6.57
N HIS A 516 -14.86 -21.75 -7.35
CA HIS A 516 -14.96 -23.13 -6.92
C HIS A 516 -14.73 -24.09 -8.08
N ASP A 517 -13.63 -24.85 -8.02
CA ASP A 517 -13.32 -25.97 -8.94
C ASP A 517 -13.51 -25.60 -10.43
N GLY A 518 -12.76 -24.60 -10.88
CA GLY A 518 -12.81 -24.08 -12.26
C GLY A 518 -13.87 -23.00 -12.49
N TRP A 519 -14.97 -23.00 -11.73
CA TRP A 519 -16.05 -22.03 -11.91
C TRP A 519 -15.84 -20.75 -11.11
N MET A 520 -16.25 -19.62 -11.66
CA MET A 520 -16.25 -18.33 -10.97
C MET A 520 -17.59 -17.60 -11.19
N ALA A 521 -18.31 -17.29 -10.10
CA ALA A 521 -19.47 -16.41 -10.15
C ALA A 521 -19.09 -15.03 -9.64
N SER A 522 -19.54 -13.98 -10.33
CA SER A 522 -19.05 -12.60 -10.12
C SER A 522 -20.21 -11.61 -10.10
N ALA A 523 -20.19 -10.64 -9.20
CA ALA A 523 -21.12 -9.52 -9.18
C ALA A 523 -20.33 -8.21 -9.12
N PHE A 524 -20.53 -7.35 -10.12
CA PHE A 524 -19.71 -6.15 -10.32
C PHE A 524 -19.68 -5.23 -9.09
N GLY A 525 -20.81 -5.13 -8.38
CA GLY A 525 -20.99 -4.24 -7.25
C GLY A 525 -21.45 -2.84 -7.68
N PRO A 526 -21.56 -1.89 -6.74
CA PRO A 526 -22.25 -0.63 -7.02
C PRO A 526 -21.36 0.42 -7.71
N ARG A 527 -20.03 0.26 -7.69
CA ARG A 527 -19.08 1.31 -8.08
C ARG A 527 -18.13 0.85 -9.19
N ALA A 528 -18.01 1.68 -10.23
CA ALA A 528 -16.96 1.59 -11.24
C ALA A 528 -15.74 2.43 -10.81
N PRO A 529 -14.54 1.85 -10.61
CA PRO A 529 -13.38 2.59 -10.09
C PRO A 529 -12.88 3.73 -10.99
N TRP A 530 -13.12 3.63 -12.30
CA TRP A 530 -12.69 4.62 -13.30
C TRP A 530 -13.62 5.84 -13.41
N LEU A 531 -14.77 5.85 -12.75
CA LEU A 531 -15.69 6.99 -12.76
C LEU A 531 -15.48 7.89 -11.54
N PRO A 532 -15.49 9.22 -11.73
CA PRO A 532 -15.38 10.17 -10.63
C PRO A 532 -16.64 10.18 -9.76
N GLY A 533 -16.44 10.40 -8.45
CA GLY A 533 -17.50 10.54 -7.47
C GLY A 533 -18.18 9.24 -7.03
N LEU A 534 -19.27 9.38 -6.28
CA LEU A 534 -20.10 8.27 -5.84
C LEU A 534 -21.21 7.97 -6.87
N PRO A 535 -21.51 6.70 -7.16
CA PRO A 535 -22.59 6.35 -8.07
C PRO A 535 -23.95 6.78 -7.52
N GLY A 536 -24.86 7.18 -8.40
CA GLY A 536 -26.23 7.51 -8.02
C GLY A 536 -26.94 6.30 -7.39
N GLY A 537 -27.69 6.51 -6.31
CA GLY A 537 -28.41 5.45 -5.62
C GLY A 537 -27.56 4.59 -4.66
N ILE A 538 -26.28 4.92 -4.44
CA ILE A 538 -25.39 4.14 -3.55
C ILE A 538 -25.94 3.93 -2.13
N ARG A 539 -26.76 4.86 -1.63
CA ARG A 539 -27.36 4.78 -0.29
C ARG A 539 -28.51 3.78 -0.19
N ASP A 540 -29.16 3.51 -1.32
CA ASP A 540 -30.29 2.59 -1.43
C ASP A 540 -29.87 1.26 -2.09
N TRP A 541 -28.59 1.10 -2.42
CA TRP A 541 -28.06 -0.10 -3.06
C TRP A 541 -28.20 -1.32 -2.14
N SER A 542 -28.61 -2.44 -2.73
CA SER A 542 -28.64 -3.75 -2.08
C SER A 542 -27.85 -4.76 -2.92
N PRO A 543 -27.00 -5.59 -2.30
CA PRO A 543 -26.31 -6.68 -3.00
C PRO A 543 -27.28 -7.74 -3.56
N ASP A 544 -28.52 -7.80 -3.09
CA ASP A 544 -29.53 -8.74 -3.60
C ASP A 544 -30.05 -8.36 -4.99
N ASP A 545 -29.92 -7.09 -5.37
CA ASP A 545 -30.37 -6.55 -6.66
C ASP A 545 -29.28 -6.61 -7.74
N ASP A 546 -28.04 -6.99 -7.39
CA ASP A 546 -26.95 -7.06 -8.34
C ASP A 546 -27.12 -8.22 -9.33
N THR A 547 -26.83 -7.94 -10.60
CA THR A 547 -26.69 -8.97 -11.63
C THR A 547 -25.40 -9.77 -11.38
N TRP A 548 -25.54 -11.10 -11.36
CA TRP A 548 -24.41 -12.02 -11.30
C TRP A 548 -24.10 -12.60 -12.67
N GLU A 549 -22.82 -12.68 -12.96
CA GLU A 549 -22.22 -13.36 -14.12
C GLU A 549 -21.63 -14.70 -13.67
N LEU A 550 -21.45 -15.63 -14.61
CA LEU A 550 -20.84 -16.95 -14.37
C LEU A 550 -19.80 -17.28 -15.44
N TYR A 551 -18.65 -17.78 -15.02
CA TYR A 551 -17.53 -18.13 -15.89
C TYR A 551 -16.99 -19.53 -15.56
N ASN A 552 -16.50 -20.25 -16.56
CA ASN A 552 -15.68 -21.44 -16.39
C ASN A 552 -14.23 -21.10 -16.76
N LEU A 553 -13.38 -20.85 -15.77
CA LEU A 553 -12.02 -20.35 -15.96
C LEU A 553 -11.05 -21.37 -16.55
N ASP A 554 -11.45 -22.64 -16.63
CA ASP A 554 -10.63 -23.69 -17.27
C ASP A 554 -10.88 -23.74 -18.79
N GLU A 555 -12.00 -23.18 -19.27
CA GLU A 555 -12.31 -23.02 -20.69
C GLU A 555 -12.19 -21.55 -21.15
N ASP A 556 -12.37 -20.60 -20.24
CA ASP A 556 -12.25 -19.17 -20.45
C ASP A 556 -11.27 -18.57 -19.44
N TRP A 557 -9.98 -18.72 -19.76
CA TRP A 557 -8.90 -18.27 -18.89
C TRP A 557 -8.98 -16.77 -18.55
N THR A 558 -9.59 -15.98 -19.43
CA THR A 558 -9.65 -14.52 -19.40
C THR A 558 -10.85 -13.94 -18.68
N GLN A 559 -11.86 -14.76 -18.31
CA GLN A 559 -13.15 -14.30 -17.78
C GLN A 559 -13.87 -13.37 -18.78
N ASN A 560 -13.91 -13.77 -20.04
CA ASN A 560 -14.54 -13.04 -21.13
C ASN A 560 -16.03 -13.36 -21.29
N ARG A 561 -16.39 -14.65 -21.32
CA ARG A 561 -17.70 -15.15 -21.76
C ARG A 561 -18.61 -15.47 -20.58
N ASP A 562 -19.65 -14.64 -20.37
CA ASP A 562 -20.66 -14.90 -19.35
C ASP A 562 -21.58 -16.07 -19.74
N LEU A 563 -21.71 -17.02 -18.83
CA LEU A 563 -22.46 -18.27 -18.96
C LEU A 563 -23.68 -18.32 -18.02
N ALA A 564 -24.01 -17.22 -17.34
CA ALA A 564 -25.09 -17.15 -16.35
C ALA A 564 -26.45 -17.61 -16.91
N GLU A 565 -26.81 -17.15 -18.12
CA GLU A 565 -28.06 -17.53 -18.79
C GLU A 565 -28.07 -19.02 -19.20
N GLN A 566 -26.90 -19.57 -19.54
CA GLN A 566 -26.76 -20.95 -20.00
C GLN A 566 -26.76 -21.95 -18.83
N TYR A 567 -26.21 -21.59 -17.68
CA TYR A 567 -26.11 -22.45 -16.50
C TYR A 567 -26.67 -21.79 -15.22
N PRO A 568 -27.98 -21.46 -15.18
CA PRO A 568 -28.57 -20.75 -14.06
C PRO A 568 -28.55 -21.54 -12.75
N GLU A 569 -28.66 -22.88 -12.81
CA GLU A 569 -28.55 -23.75 -11.63
C GLU A 569 -27.14 -23.72 -11.04
N LYS A 570 -26.11 -23.71 -11.89
CA LYS A 570 -24.71 -23.59 -11.45
C LYS A 570 -24.47 -22.23 -10.81
N LEU A 571 -25.00 -21.16 -11.41
CA LEU A 571 -24.90 -19.82 -10.81
C LEU A 571 -25.58 -19.76 -9.43
N ALA A 572 -26.77 -20.34 -9.28
CA ALA A 572 -27.45 -20.41 -7.98
C ALA A 572 -26.61 -21.16 -6.93
N GLN A 573 -26.01 -22.29 -7.30
CA GLN A 573 -25.09 -23.04 -6.44
C GLN A 573 -23.90 -22.17 -6.00
N MET A 574 -23.27 -21.46 -6.93
CA MET A 574 -22.11 -20.62 -6.63
C MET A 574 -22.51 -19.47 -5.68
N ARG A 575 -23.66 -18.82 -5.91
CA ARG A 575 -24.18 -17.76 -5.02
C ARG A 575 -24.43 -18.24 -3.59
N GLU A 576 -24.97 -19.45 -3.42
CA GLU A 576 -25.13 -20.07 -2.10
C GLU A 576 -23.78 -20.33 -1.44
N MET A 577 -22.81 -20.86 -2.18
CA MET A 577 -21.45 -21.07 -1.67
C MET A 577 -20.76 -19.76 -1.27
N PHE A 578 -20.95 -18.69 -2.05
CA PHE A 578 -20.49 -17.34 -1.69
C PHE A 578 -21.10 -16.90 -0.36
N ALA A 579 -22.41 -17.03 -0.18
CA ALA A 579 -23.07 -16.62 1.06
C ALA A 579 -22.52 -17.36 2.29
N ILE A 580 -22.24 -18.66 2.16
CA ILE A 580 -21.63 -19.48 3.22
C ILE A 580 -20.22 -19.01 3.54
N GLU A 581 -19.35 -18.85 2.52
CA GLU A 581 -17.98 -18.41 2.75
C GLU A 581 -17.91 -16.96 3.26
N ALA A 582 -18.78 -16.07 2.79
CA ALA A 582 -18.89 -14.71 3.29
C ALA A 582 -19.23 -14.67 4.78
N ALA A 583 -20.24 -15.44 5.21
CA ALA A 583 -20.61 -15.54 6.63
C ALA A 583 -19.49 -16.15 7.48
N LYS A 584 -18.86 -17.24 7.01
CA LYS A 584 -17.78 -17.95 7.71
C LYS A 584 -16.52 -17.09 7.93
N ASN A 585 -16.31 -16.09 7.09
CA ASN A 585 -15.14 -15.21 7.13
C ASN A 585 -15.50 -13.77 7.56
N ASN A 586 -16.68 -13.52 8.12
CA ASN A 586 -17.11 -12.21 8.62
C ASN A 586 -17.17 -11.10 7.53
N ALA A 587 -17.45 -11.47 6.28
CA ALA A 587 -17.63 -10.50 5.18
C ALA A 587 -19.02 -9.84 5.16
N LEU A 588 -19.90 -10.16 6.12
CA LEU A 588 -21.23 -9.57 6.22
C LEU A 588 -21.21 -8.34 7.15
N PRO A 589 -21.95 -7.27 6.82
CA PRO A 589 -22.75 -7.09 5.60
C PRO A 589 -21.87 -6.95 4.35
N ILE A 590 -22.32 -7.50 3.21
CA ILE A 590 -21.64 -7.30 1.93
C ILE A 590 -21.61 -5.80 1.61
N GLY A 591 -20.43 -5.28 1.23
CA GLY A 591 -20.23 -3.85 1.08
C GLY A 591 -20.00 -3.11 2.40
N GLY A 592 -19.69 -3.80 3.51
CA GLY A 592 -19.29 -3.15 4.77
C GLY A 592 -18.12 -2.17 4.60
N GLY A 593 -17.24 -2.40 3.61
CA GLY A 593 -16.18 -1.47 3.23
C GLY A 593 -16.66 -0.13 2.62
N LEU A 594 -17.93 -0.04 2.19
CA LEU A 594 -18.55 1.21 1.72
C LEU A 594 -19.08 2.06 2.88
N TRP A 595 -19.15 1.52 4.10
CA TRP A 595 -19.80 2.17 5.24
C TRP A 595 -19.27 3.58 5.47
N VAL A 596 -17.97 3.73 5.72
CA VAL A 596 -17.34 5.05 5.92
C VAL A 596 -17.20 5.80 4.59
N ALA A 597 -16.79 5.10 3.52
CA ALA A 597 -16.45 5.74 2.26
C ALA A 597 -17.64 6.39 1.53
N ALA A 598 -18.86 5.85 1.68
CA ALA A 598 -20.01 6.25 0.89
C ALA A 598 -21.30 6.50 1.70
N ILE A 599 -21.50 5.81 2.83
CA ILE A 599 -22.77 5.84 3.55
C ILE A 599 -22.72 6.81 4.74
N HIS A 600 -21.71 6.67 5.60
CA HIS A 600 -21.50 7.36 6.87
C HIS A 600 -20.08 7.96 7.00
N PRO A 601 -19.68 8.89 6.12
CA PRO A 601 -18.35 9.52 6.17
C PRO A 601 -18.09 10.31 7.46
N GLU A 602 -19.14 10.73 8.17
CA GLU A 602 -19.03 11.35 9.49
C GLU A 602 -18.51 10.41 10.59
N GLN A 603 -18.54 9.09 10.35
CA GLN A 603 -18.06 8.06 11.29
C GLN A 603 -16.62 7.64 11.02
N ARG A 604 -15.91 8.32 10.11
CA ARG A 604 -14.49 8.07 9.87
C ARG A 604 -13.69 8.16 11.18
N ILE A 605 -12.61 7.39 11.25
CA ILE A 605 -11.70 7.43 12.40
C ILE A 605 -11.22 8.86 12.59
N THR A 606 -11.42 9.36 13.81
CA THR A 606 -10.93 10.66 14.27
C THR A 606 -10.52 10.54 15.73
N THR A 607 -9.57 11.38 16.10
CA THR A 607 -9.24 11.60 17.50
C THR A 607 -10.46 12.14 18.28
N PRO A 608 -10.70 11.68 19.52
CA PRO A 608 -11.79 12.17 20.37
C PRO A 608 -11.54 13.59 20.91
N TYR A 609 -10.35 14.15 20.71
CA TYR A 609 -9.98 15.45 21.23
C TYR A 609 -10.64 16.59 20.44
N THR A 610 -11.00 17.65 21.15
CA THR A 610 -11.47 18.92 20.57
C THR A 610 -10.52 20.08 20.86
N SER A 611 -9.47 19.81 21.64
CA SER A 611 -8.40 20.76 21.91
C SER A 611 -7.07 20.02 22.06
N TRP A 612 -6.00 20.69 21.67
CA TRP A 612 -4.62 20.21 21.75
C TRP A 612 -3.74 21.31 22.35
N ASP A 613 -2.75 20.87 23.10
CA ASP A 613 -1.74 21.72 23.72
C ASP A 613 -0.35 21.16 23.41
N PHE A 614 0.35 21.83 22.51
CA PHE A 614 1.70 21.47 22.09
C PHE A 614 2.70 22.41 22.76
N THR A 615 3.53 21.88 23.66
CA THR A 615 4.60 22.63 24.31
C THR A 615 5.89 22.51 23.51
N GLY A 616 6.20 23.53 22.72
CA GLY A 616 7.34 23.55 21.79
C GLY A 616 7.10 22.76 20.50
N ASP A 617 8.20 22.39 19.84
CA ASP A 617 8.19 21.73 18.54
C ASP A 617 7.67 20.28 18.65
N VAL A 618 6.71 19.95 17.79
CA VAL A 618 6.21 18.58 17.56
C VAL A 618 6.25 18.33 16.07
N THR A 619 6.83 17.22 15.66
CA THR A 619 7.01 16.88 14.25
C THR A 619 6.51 15.48 13.94
N ARG A 620 6.11 15.26 12.69
CA ARG A 620 5.66 13.97 12.14
C ARG A 620 4.47 13.37 12.89
N MET A 621 3.51 14.22 13.29
CA MET A 621 2.23 13.75 13.80
C MET A 621 1.30 13.43 12.62
N PRO A 622 0.92 12.17 12.37
CA PRO A 622 0.08 11.80 11.22
C PRO A 622 -1.26 12.53 11.22
N GLU A 623 -1.79 12.89 10.04
CA GLU A 623 -3.04 13.67 9.93
C GLU A 623 -4.24 12.99 10.64
N PHE A 624 -4.34 11.66 10.58
CA PHE A 624 -5.39 10.89 11.27
C PHE A 624 -5.38 11.07 12.80
N CYS A 625 -4.22 11.42 13.36
CA CYS A 625 -4.03 11.63 14.80
C CYS A 625 -3.95 13.13 15.17
N ALA A 626 -3.70 14.00 14.19
CA ALA A 626 -3.54 15.43 14.35
C ALA A 626 -4.90 16.17 14.45
N PRO A 627 -4.91 17.43 14.94
CA PRO A 627 -6.05 18.32 14.72
C PRO A 627 -6.34 18.49 13.22
N ALA A 628 -7.61 18.40 12.84
CA ALA A 628 -8.08 18.59 11.48
C ALA A 628 -8.17 20.09 11.17
N LEU A 629 -7.06 20.67 10.70
CA LEU A 629 -6.93 22.12 10.51
C LEU A 629 -7.60 22.64 9.22
N GLY A 630 -7.76 21.79 8.20
CA GLY A 630 -8.22 22.19 6.86
C GLY A 630 -9.70 22.02 6.57
N ASN A 631 -10.45 21.38 7.48
CA ASN A 631 -11.86 21.05 7.25
C ASN A 631 -12.71 21.03 8.52
N LYS A 632 -12.30 21.81 9.52
CA LYS A 632 -13.09 22.09 10.72
C LYS A 632 -12.96 23.55 11.11
N ASN A 633 -14.00 24.07 11.77
CA ASN A 633 -13.87 25.32 12.50
C ASN A 633 -12.81 25.15 13.60
N ASN A 634 -11.79 25.98 13.57
CA ASN A 634 -10.70 25.89 14.54
C ASN A 634 -10.09 27.25 14.84
N ARG A 635 -9.42 27.30 15.97
CA ARG A 635 -8.60 28.42 16.43
C ARG A 635 -7.24 27.86 16.82
N VAL A 636 -6.21 28.27 16.10
CA VAL A 636 -4.81 27.98 16.40
C VAL A 636 -4.22 29.21 17.08
N CYS A 637 -3.68 29.05 18.29
CA CYS A 637 -2.93 30.10 19.00
C CYS A 637 -1.48 29.66 19.17
N ILE A 638 -0.54 30.56 18.88
CA ILE A 638 0.90 30.28 18.93
C ILE A 638 1.57 31.38 19.76
N GLU A 639 2.11 31.00 20.92
CA GLU A 639 2.99 31.83 21.73
C GLU A 639 4.40 31.71 21.16
N VAL A 640 4.91 32.79 20.58
CA VAL A 640 6.11 32.76 19.73
C VAL A 640 6.98 34.00 19.94
N THR A 641 8.29 33.83 19.92
CA THR A 641 9.26 34.92 19.93
C THR A 641 9.85 35.13 18.54
N PHE A 642 9.58 36.29 17.94
CA PHE A 642 10.07 36.69 16.63
C PHE A 642 11.44 37.41 16.72
N PRO A 643 12.44 37.04 15.90
CA PRO A 643 13.60 37.89 15.63
C PRO A 643 13.24 39.03 14.66
N GLU A 644 14.20 39.94 14.39
CA GLU A 644 13.99 41.18 13.60
C GLU A 644 13.52 40.93 12.16
N ARG A 645 13.88 39.79 11.57
CA ARG A 645 13.46 39.35 10.24
C ARG A 645 13.19 37.85 10.27
N ALA A 646 12.14 37.45 10.97
CA ALA A 646 11.87 36.03 11.16
C ALA A 646 11.63 35.28 9.85
N HIS A 647 12.14 34.06 9.80
CA HIS A 647 11.98 33.09 8.73
C HIS A 647 11.63 31.72 9.31
N GLY A 648 10.81 30.97 8.58
CA GLY A 648 10.56 29.56 8.84
C GLY A 648 9.12 29.25 9.21
N VAL A 649 8.80 27.97 9.25
CA VAL A 649 7.44 27.45 9.43
C VAL A 649 7.02 27.53 10.89
N LEU A 650 5.83 28.10 11.15
CA LEU A 650 5.21 28.02 12.47
C LEU A 650 4.47 26.70 12.63
N TYR A 651 3.64 26.34 11.65
CA TYR A 651 3.11 24.99 11.51
C TYR A 651 2.79 24.65 10.04
N ALA A 652 2.84 23.37 9.71
CA ALA A 652 2.42 22.82 8.41
C ALA A 652 1.68 21.51 8.62
N LEU A 653 0.58 21.30 7.89
CA LEU A 653 -0.14 20.03 7.81
C LEU A 653 -0.27 19.65 6.34
N GLY A 654 0.24 18.49 5.97
CA GLY A 654 0.16 17.98 4.60
C GLY A 654 1.45 18.18 3.80
N ALA A 655 1.32 18.13 2.48
CA ALA A 655 2.42 18.09 1.52
C ALA A 655 2.24 19.11 0.39
N ASN A 656 3.20 19.17 -0.54
CA ASN A 656 3.03 19.92 -1.79
C ASN A 656 1.84 19.39 -2.64
N GLY A 657 1.52 18.10 -2.51
CA GLY A 657 0.36 17.48 -3.14
C GLY A 657 -0.99 17.83 -2.53
N GLY A 658 -1.02 18.53 -1.39
CA GLY A 658 -2.22 19.00 -0.69
C GLY A 658 -1.92 19.30 0.80
N GLY A 659 -2.37 20.44 1.33
CA GLY A 659 -2.09 20.80 2.72
C GLY A 659 -2.36 22.27 3.07
N LEU A 660 -1.93 22.69 4.26
CA LEU A 660 -1.91 24.08 4.68
C LEU A 660 -0.70 24.40 5.55
N THR A 661 -0.30 25.67 5.60
CA THR A 661 0.86 26.11 6.37
C THR A 661 0.73 27.56 6.82
N CYS A 662 1.25 27.86 8.01
CA CYS A 662 1.50 29.20 8.51
C CYS A 662 3.00 29.35 8.76
N PHE A 663 3.62 30.40 8.23
CA PHE A 663 5.06 30.58 8.28
C PHE A 663 5.45 32.06 8.31
N ALA A 664 6.67 32.34 8.76
CA ALA A 664 7.29 33.65 8.64
C ALA A 664 8.21 33.69 7.42
N ASP A 665 8.15 34.77 6.65
CA ASP A 665 9.15 35.05 5.62
C ASP A 665 9.51 36.53 5.58
N ASP A 666 10.77 36.81 5.89
CA ASP A 666 11.31 38.16 5.98
C ASP A 666 10.53 39.03 7.01
N GLY A 667 10.18 38.42 8.14
CA GLY A 667 9.38 39.03 9.21
C GLY A 667 7.89 39.22 8.88
N TYR A 668 7.42 38.82 7.69
CA TYR A 668 5.99 38.81 7.37
C TYR A 668 5.36 37.49 7.76
N LEU A 669 4.15 37.54 8.30
CA LEU A 669 3.36 36.34 8.57
C LEU A 669 2.63 35.93 7.29
N CYS A 670 2.78 34.68 6.91
CA CYS A 670 2.25 34.09 5.69
C CYS A 670 1.36 32.89 6.02
N TYR A 671 0.31 32.71 5.23
CA TYR A 671 -0.56 31.54 5.29
C TYR A 671 -0.83 31.05 3.87
N GLU A 672 -0.78 29.74 3.67
CA GLU A 672 -1.18 29.12 2.41
C GLU A 672 -2.06 27.91 2.68
N TYR A 673 -3.17 27.84 1.95
CA TYR A 673 -3.99 26.65 1.80
C TYR A 673 -3.81 26.12 0.38
N ASN A 674 -3.25 24.92 0.26
CA ASN A 674 -2.98 24.21 -0.98
C ASN A 674 -4.02 23.11 -1.19
N LEU A 675 -5.06 23.38 -1.97
CA LEU A 675 -6.06 22.40 -2.36
C LEU A 675 -5.53 21.60 -3.55
N PHE A 676 -4.66 20.64 -3.22
CA PHE A 676 -4.14 19.62 -4.11
C PHE A 676 -3.51 20.14 -5.41
N ILE A 677 -2.65 21.14 -5.29
CA ILE A 677 -1.93 21.84 -6.37
C ILE A 677 -2.84 22.72 -7.24
N LEU A 678 -4.06 22.29 -7.51
CA LEU A 678 -5.01 22.96 -8.40
C LEU A 678 -5.41 24.36 -7.92
N MET A 679 -5.53 24.57 -6.61
CA MET A 679 -5.90 25.87 -6.07
C MET A 679 -5.07 26.20 -4.83
N ARG A 680 -4.37 27.34 -4.89
CA ARG A 680 -3.56 27.84 -3.78
C ARG A 680 -4.11 29.18 -3.29
N THR A 681 -4.64 29.19 -2.07
CA THR A 681 -5.09 30.41 -1.40
C THR A 681 -3.97 30.93 -0.51
N LYS A 682 -3.35 32.03 -0.89
CA LYS A 682 -2.25 32.66 -0.15
C LYS A 682 -2.70 33.93 0.57
N MET A 683 -2.08 34.19 1.71
CA MET A 683 -2.24 35.42 2.49
C MET A 683 -0.90 35.83 3.09
N ARG A 684 -0.60 37.12 3.08
CA ARG A 684 0.61 37.70 3.67
C ARG A 684 0.21 38.94 4.48
N SER A 685 0.79 39.12 5.66
CA SER A 685 0.55 40.29 6.50
C SER A 685 0.94 41.59 5.78
N ALA A 686 0.24 42.68 6.05
CA ALA A 686 0.54 43.98 5.43
C ALA A 686 1.86 44.60 5.94
N SER A 687 2.25 44.25 7.17
CA SER A 687 3.47 44.71 7.83
C SER A 687 4.24 43.55 8.42
N ARG A 688 5.52 43.78 8.67
CA ARG A 688 6.35 42.86 9.46
C ARG A 688 5.83 42.77 10.88
N VAL A 689 5.96 41.59 11.49
CA VAL A 689 5.81 41.40 12.93
C VAL A 689 7.03 42.02 13.61
N ALA A 690 6.81 42.75 14.70
CA ALA A 690 7.92 43.33 15.47
C ALA A 690 8.76 42.21 16.11
N PRO A 691 10.06 42.45 16.38
CA PRO A 691 10.83 41.51 17.19
C PRO A 691 10.30 41.48 18.64
N GLY A 692 10.23 40.29 19.22
CA GLY A 692 9.75 40.09 20.59
C GLY A 692 8.76 38.93 20.72
N HIS A 693 8.20 38.80 21.92
CA HIS A 693 7.20 37.78 22.23
C HIS A 693 5.81 38.25 21.79
N HIS A 694 5.10 37.38 21.06
CA HIS A 694 3.81 37.65 20.45
C HIS A 694 2.87 36.46 20.58
N LEU A 695 1.56 36.76 20.55
CA LEU A 695 0.52 35.75 20.35
C LEU A 695 0.02 35.83 18.90
N VAL A 696 0.35 34.83 18.09
CA VAL A 696 -0.20 34.65 16.75
C VAL A 696 -1.47 33.81 16.84
N GLU A 697 -2.54 34.25 16.19
CA GLU A 697 -3.81 33.53 16.15
C GLU A 697 -4.24 33.31 14.70
N VAL A 698 -4.59 32.07 14.34
CA VAL A 698 -5.22 31.71 13.07
C VAL A 698 -6.60 31.15 13.35
N VAL A 699 -7.64 31.84 12.90
CA VAL A 699 -9.04 31.42 13.06
C VAL A 699 -9.57 30.96 11.70
N THR A 700 -10.03 29.72 11.64
CA THR A 700 -10.66 29.11 10.47
C THR A 700 -12.13 28.86 10.76
N LYS A 701 -13.03 29.37 9.92
CA LYS A 701 -14.48 29.14 10.04
C LYS A 701 -15.10 28.80 8.70
N TYR A 702 -16.01 27.84 8.67
CA TYR A 702 -16.88 27.64 7.52
C TYR A 702 -17.66 28.92 7.21
N ALA A 703 -17.52 29.40 5.97
CA ALA A 703 -18.45 30.38 5.43
C ALA A 703 -19.81 29.70 5.11
N GLU A 704 -19.76 28.42 4.71
CA GLU A 704 -20.92 27.56 4.53
C GLU A 704 -20.56 26.14 4.97
N ALA A 705 -21.24 25.62 6.01
CA ALA A 705 -20.93 24.31 6.58
C ALA A 705 -21.48 23.17 5.71
N ARG A 706 -20.64 22.63 4.83
CA ARG A 706 -20.90 21.43 4.01
C ARG A 706 -19.57 20.81 3.54
N PRO A 707 -19.57 19.56 3.07
CA PRO A 707 -18.40 18.98 2.40
C PRO A 707 -17.92 19.89 1.25
N GLY A 708 -16.62 20.21 1.24
CA GLY A 708 -16.01 21.11 0.27
C GLY A 708 -16.45 22.58 0.39
N GLY A 709 -17.11 22.97 1.49
CA GLY A 709 -17.57 24.34 1.71
C GLY A 709 -16.40 25.34 1.88
N PRO A 710 -16.60 26.61 1.52
CA PRO A 710 -15.58 27.66 1.68
C PRO A 710 -15.24 27.93 3.15
N LEU A 711 -13.98 28.31 3.41
CA LEU A 711 -13.47 28.68 4.73
C LEU A 711 -13.01 30.13 4.77
N ASN A 712 -13.49 30.87 5.75
CA ASN A 712 -12.93 32.16 6.13
C ASN A 712 -11.74 31.91 7.06
N VAL A 713 -10.56 32.39 6.67
CA VAL A 713 -9.33 32.32 7.47
C VAL A 713 -8.90 33.72 7.85
N ARG A 714 -8.66 33.95 9.15
CA ARG A 714 -8.16 35.23 9.68
C ARG A 714 -6.90 34.98 10.49
N MET A 715 -5.86 35.78 10.23
CA MET A 715 -4.67 35.84 11.07
C MET A 715 -4.66 37.11 11.91
N SER A 716 -4.30 36.99 13.18
CA SER A 716 -4.11 38.12 14.10
C SER A 716 -2.79 37.99 14.87
N VAL A 717 -2.21 39.12 15.26
CA VAL A 717 -1.04 39.20 16.17
C VAL A 717 -1.43 40.10 17.33
N ASP A 718 -1.30 39.62 18.56
CA ASP A 718 -1.67 40.34 19.79
C ASP A 718 -3.10 40.93 19.75
N GLY A 719 -4.03 40.17 19.17
CA GLY A 719 -5.44 40.55 19.00
C GLY A 719 -5.73 41.51 17.84
N GLN A 720 -4.72 41.98 17.11
CA GLN A 720 -4.89 42.82 15.93
C GLN A 720 -4.90 41.98 14.65
N SER A 721 -5.92 42.16 13.80
CA SER A 721 -5.99 41.46 12.51
C SER A 721 -4.83 41.89 11.61
N VAL A 722 -4.10 40.92 11.07
CA VAL A 722 -3.00 41.15 10.12
C VAL A 722 -3.32 40.66 8.71
N GLY A 723 -4.43 39.92 8.53
CA GLY A 723 -4.93 39.47 7.24
C GLY A 723 -6.19 38.63 7.36
N GLU A 724 -7.02 38.67 6.32
CA GLU A 724 -8.19 37.79 6.14
C GLU A 724 -8.21 37.27 4.68
N THR A 725 -8.61 36.02 4.50
CA THR A 725 -8.77 35.39 3.18
C THR A 725 -9.92 34.38 3.18
N VAL A 726 -10.36 33.99 1.99
CA VAL A 726 -11.38 32.97 1.79
C VAL A 726 -10.80 31.84 0.96
N VAL A 727 -10.72 30.65 1.57
CA VAL A 727 -10.45 29.41 0.85
C VAL A 727 -11.76 29.02 0.15
N PRO A 728 -11.80 28.95 -1.19
CA PRO A 728 -13.05 28.77 -1.92
C PRO A 728 -13.64 27.37 -1.77
N VAL A 729 -12.77 26.35 -1.65
CA VAL A 729 -13.14 24.94 -1.50
C VAL A 729 -12.21 24.32 -0.48
N SER A 730 -12.77 23.71 0.58
CA SER A 730 -12.01 22.94 1.57
C SER A 730 -11.84 21.48 1.14
N ALA A 731 -10.88 20.77 1.73
CA ALA A 731 -10.70 19.34 1.52
C ALA A 731 -11.77 18.56 2.29
N PRO A 732 -12.68 17.81 1.63
CA PRO A 732 -13.77 17.13 2.33
C PRO A 732 -13.34 16.05 3.32
N LEU A 733 -12.23 15.35 3.07
CA LEU A 733 -11.77 14.22 3.89
C LEU A 733 -10.46 14.50 4.62
N LEU A 734 -9.33 14.52 3.89
CA LEU A 734 -7.97 14.68 4.41
C LEU A 734 -7.04 15.27 3.34
N PHE A 735 -5.89 15.81 3.75
CA PHE A 735 -4.88 16.32 2.83
C PHE A 735 -3.79 15.32 2.46
N THR A 736 -3.50 14.36 3.32
CA THR A 736 -2.43 13.37 3.10
C THR A 736 -2.64 12.10 3.92
N ALA A 737 -2.30 10.96 3.33
CA ALA A 737 -2.23 9.70 4.09
C ALA A 737 -0.88 9.49 4.78
N ASN A 738 0.19 10.19 4.34
CA ASN A 738 1.57 9.88 4.76
C ASN A 738 2.36 11.08 5.28
N ASP A 739 2.09 12.30 4.81
CA ASP A 739 2.69 13.50 5.41
C ASP A 739 2.00 13.85 6.73
N CYS A 740 2.50 14.88 7.41
CA CYS A 740 2.20 15.07 8.83
C CYS A 740 1.87 16.52 9.19
N LEU A 741 1.44 16.70 10.44
CA LEU A 741 1.54 17.97 11.15
C LEU A 741 2.96 18.12 11.72
N ASP A 742 3.60 19.23 11.37
CA ASP A 742 4.84 19.72 11.95
C ASP A 742 4.64 21.12 12.54
N ILE A 743 5.32 21.40 13.65
CA ILE A 743 5.37 22.70 14.35
C ILE A 743 6.84 23.14 14.40
N GLY A 744 7.09 24.39 14.02
CA GLY A 744 8.45 24.97 13.99
C GLY A 744 9.29 24.62 12.75
N THR A 745 8.81 23.71 11.90
CA THR A 745 9.48 23.28 10.67
C THR A 745 8.45 22.64 9.72
N CYS A 746 8.87 22.28 8.51
CA CYS A 746 8.11 21.43 7.59
C CYS A 746 9.04 20.29 7.14
N LEU A 747 8.90 19.14 7.78
CA LEU A 747 9.57 17.91 7.38
C LEU A 747 8.72 17.24 6.30
N GLY A 748 9.32 16.44 5.43
CA GLY A 748 8.58 15.88 4.30
C GLY A 748 8.47 16.86 3.14
N SER A 749 7.34 16.84 2.42
CA SER A 749 7.15 17.63 1.22
C SER A 749 6.64 19.04 1.54
N PRO A 750 7.17 20.11 0.94
CA PRO A 750 6.79 21.47 1.32
C PRO A 750 5.37 21.83 0.87
N VAL A 751 4.48 22.26 1.78
CA VAL A 751 3.12 22.68 1.42
C VAL A 751 3.12 23.89 0.47
N SER A 752 3.98 24.88 0.74
CA SER A 752 4.07 26.13 -0.03
C SER A 752 5.24 26.13 -1.01
N LEU A 753 4.97 26.61 -2.22
CA LEU A 753 6.03 26.89 -3.20
C LEU A 753 6.96 28.03 -2.75
N ASP A 754 6.53 28.91 -1.85
CA ASP A 754 7.32 30.07 -1.43
C ASP A 754 8.55 29.66 -0.61
N TYR A 755 8.53 28.49 0.03
CA TYR A 755 9.67 27.93 0.76
C TYR A 755 10.12 26.55 0.25
N PHE A 756 9.66 26.12 -0.92
CA PHE A 756 9.95 24.78 -1.46
C PHE A 756 11.45 24.45 -1.48
N ASP A 757 12.26 25.33 -2.07
CA ASP A 757 13.72 25.17 -2.15
C ASP A 757 14.45 25.47 -0.82
N ARG A 758 13.71 25.91 0.21
CA ARG A 758 14.23 26.23 1.55
C ARG A 758 13.85 25.20 2.61
N ALA A 759 13.09 24.16 2.24
CA ALA A 759 12.71 23.07 3.12
C ALA A 759 13.95 22.42 3.77
N PRO A 760 13.90 22.06 5.07
CA PRO A 760 12.72 21.98 5.93
C PRO A 760 12.27 23.31 6.56
N PHE A 761 12.86 24.44 6.11
CA PHE A 761 12.52 25.81 6.48
C PHE A 761 12.24 26.01 7.98
N PRO A 762 13.20 25.64 8.85
CA PRO A 762 13.01 25.72 10.31
C PRO A 762 12.83 27.17 10.75
N PHE A 763 11.97 27.38 11.74
CA PHE A 763 11.75 28.69 12.34
C PHE A 763 12.99 29.18 13.08
N ASP A 764 13.42 30.40 12.80
CA ASP A 764 14.62 31.02 13.38
C ASP A 764 14.37 31.80 14.69
N GLY A 765 13.11 31.80 15.17
CA GLY A 765 12.72 32.23 16.51
C GLY A 765 12.49 31.06 17.47
N SER A 766 11.59 31.24 18.45
CA SER A 766 11.16 30.16 19.34
C SER A 766 9.63 30.07 19.43
N ILE A 767 9.09 28.86 19.41
CA ILE A 767 7.68 28.58 19.69
C ILE A 767 7.61 28.04 21.12
N ASP A 768 7.00 28.81 22.02
CA ASP A 768 6.87 28.40 23.42
C ASP A 768 5.69 27.43 23.59
N ARG A 769 4.59 27.69 22.86
CA ARG A 769 3.37 26.90 22.93
C ARG A 769 2.50 27.09 21.69
N MET A 770 1.86 26.02 21.22
CA MET A 770 0.78 26.08 20.24
C MET A 770 -0.45 25.35 20.78
N THR A 771 -1.59 26.05 20.86
CA THR A 771 -2.87 25.43 21.18
C THR A 771 -3.77 25.40 19.94
N VAL A 772 -4.53 24.32 19.80
CA VAL A 772 -5.57 24.19 18.78
C VAL A 772 -6.88 23.90 19.48
N GLU A 773 -7.92 24.65 19.17
CA GLU A 773 -9.28 24.45 19.71
C GLU A 773 -10.29 24.40 18.56
N TYR A 774 -11.18 23.41 18.56
CA TYR A 774 -12.35 23.43 17.67
C TYR A 774 -13.41 24.38 18.22
N THR A 775 -14.02 25.18 17.34
CA THR A 775 -14.91 26.31 17.72
C THR A 775 -16.30 26.27 17.11
#